data_AF-A0A521DEA5-F1
#
_entry.id   AF-A0A521DEA5-F1
#
_cell.length_a   1.000
_cell.length_b   1.000
_cell.length_c   1.000
_cell.angle_alpha   90.00
_cell.angle_beta   90.00
_cell.angle_gamma   90.00
#
_symmetry.space_group_name_H-M   'P 1'
#
loop_
_entity.id
_entity.type
_entity.pdbx_description
1 polymer ?
#
loop_
_entity_poly.entity_id
_entity_poly.type
_entity_poly.pdbx_seq_one_letter_code
_entity_poly.pdbx_strand_id
1 'polypeptide(L)'
;MKKTDTFSHYREGKSQMQRFLAELDPGNLELHDFDLFDWLLFANNFASHVNYFHKDDHTAPKGKWGNFFLGDDANAIPRRESVEYKSMKKQVTDLMSQFEQDSSLTPHLTLFVCFLKLLDFSKKAFNNLTKRHLDFYYNEILQIQKNDAKSDKVYVIFELAKKAIQEKIPAGTLLDGGKDVNGKKRVYTTGDEIIANQAKVVEIKSFLNDAEKRELKIAPVANSADGLGDKLPEDGNYWWPFGYNSDETNSNKSIYKELPKAKLGFSIASSLFDLKEGERTITLKIDFNKNSTQKLQNLSKTDIKNNIKVLCSGEKEWLSGAVLTCIKNEEERLELSITLPKEFPAVVKYNKEVLAETFQTSFPVVRLMIEGEEYYEMYEALSEKLIKNIEIAVDVKGVKSIQIENDNGALNSEKPYYPFTAQPVKGSNFYIRCPEMFSKKWQNADITINWKNAPDSIKDLYSGYVIQPNQNISLSDFEGLKNSSIVGSDGYFKADVALLDKEIWYEKANDIDVFSKEKDAYKIRFSVNNASNKAGTSETIRVTLNQSSLQDVYPKLYTLALSSNPTFKKLIPNEPYIPFAEDIELNYSAKENAYSYLDRKSAGEASKNNEVQLYHEDAFGQYEKEVETKSIVPVHQNGGELYIGLEAMPQTTVSLLIQMLEGSENPLVDTFLEKEFIEWHILSGNTWMSLSDYMLQNDTRKFLESGIVKFKVPKDIDKSHTRFTDGLVWIRAKSQRSYDAVCKIQGIYTQAVLATFQNQDNDLSHLNNGLEAKTIAKLISRVPQVKSVSQPYNSFDGKYKEADTEFYRRVSERLRHKHRAITQWDYEHLVLQEFPEVFKVKCLNHTSETSYMAPGHVTLMVVPNIKNKNAFDVYQPRVSRASLNKIQNYVNELNTMHVTAQVINPNYKEAKVETKVKFFEQYDETFYIKQLDEDIKKYISPWAFTDSENIDFNVELNVNQLVNYLEQLYYVDYIDDIKILVNNIPQRKSLIEVDPKSILVSAKQHNVTITEQVCI
;
A
#
# COMPACT_ATOMS: atom_id res chain seq x y z
N MET A 1 -44.24 -37.90 -6.81
CA MET A 1 -42.77 -37.86 -6.65
C MET A 1 -42.46 -38.00 -5.18
N LYS A 2 -41.81 -39.11 -4.79
CA LYS A 2 -41.36 -39.33 -3.41
C LYS A 2 -40.36 -38.23 -3.05
N LYS A 3 -40.52 -37.59 -1.88
CA LYS A 3 -39.46 -36.82 -1.23
C LYS A 3 -38.28 -37.79 -1.05
N THR A 4 -37.30 -37.69 -1.93
CA THR A 4 -35.98 -38.26 -1.70
C THR A 4 -35.40 -37.46 -0.56
N ASP A 5 -35.38 -38.08 0.61
CA ASP A 5 -34.71 -37.59 1.79
C ASP A 5 -33.20 -37.44 1.45
N THR A 6 -32.76 -36.23 1.14
CA THR A 6 -31.35 -35.85 1.00
C THR A 6 -30.73 -35.71 2.40
N PHE A 7 -30.78 -36.78 3.19
CA PHE A 7 -30.06 -36.92 4.46
C PHE A 7 -28.54 -36.84 4.21
N SER A 8 -27.96 -35.65 4.21
CA SER A 8 -26.55 -35.42 4.63
C SER A 8 -26.10 -33.95 4.59
N HIS A 9 -26.89 -33.02 4.01
CA HIS A 9 -26.44 -31.64 3.83
C HIS A 9 -26.64 -30.72 5.06
N TYR A 10 -27.44 -31.13 6.04
CA TYR A 10 -27.82 -30.31 7.21
C TYR A 10 -27.14 -30.75 8.52
N ARG A 11 -25.93 -31.32 8.45
CA ARG A 11 -25.13 -31.51 9.67
C ARG A 11 -24.46 -30.19 10.04
N GLU A 12 -24.54 -29.79 11.30
CA GLU A 12 -23.96 -28.53 11.82
C GLU A 12 -22.42 -28.51 11.90
N GLY A 13 -21.74 -29.55 11.38
CA GLY A 13 -20.31 -29.75 11.54
C GLY A 13 -19.93 -30.23 12.95
N LYS A 14 -18.64 -30.13 13.30
CA LYS A 14 -18.10 -30.48 14.60
C LYS A 14 -17.21 -29.35 15.12
N SER A 15 -17.37 -28.97 16.38
CA SER A 15 -16.46 -28.04 17.09
C SER A 15 -15.45 -28.76 17.97
N GLN A 16 -14.38 -28.07 18.37
CA GLN A 16 -13.41 -28.56 19.34
C GLN A 16 -14.10 -29.00 20.65
N MET A 17 -15.06 -28.21 21.14
CA MET A 17 -15.81 -28.53 22.36
C MET A 17 -16.67 -29.78 22.20
N GLN A 18 -17.33 -29.94 21.04
CA GLN A 18 -18.18 -31.10 20.79
C GLN A 18 -17.38 -32.41 20.73
N ARG A 19 -16.06 -32.38 20.57
CA ARG A 19 -15.22 -33.60 20.61
C ARG A 19 -15.10 -34.19 22.02
N PHE A 20 -15.38 -33.40 23.07
CA PHE A 20 -15.42 -33.88 24.45
C PHE A 20 -16.81 -34.44 24.74
N LEU A 21 -16.98 -35.74 24.52
CA LEU A 21 -18.19 -36.47 24.89
C LEU A 21 -18.07 -36.95 26.33
N ALA A 22 -19.11 -36.71 27.13
CA ALA A 22 -19.15 -37.17 28.52
C ALA A 22 -19.00 -38.70 28.57
N GLU A 23 -19.58 -39.42 27.62
CA GLU A 23 -19.55 -40.88 27.54
C GLU A 23 -18.13 -41.48 27.35
N LEU A 24 -17.15 -40.66 26.93
CA LEU A 24 -15.75 -41.06 26.82
C LEU A 24 -14.97 -40.89 28.13
N ASP A 25 -15.54 -40.23 29.13
CA ASP A 25 -14.97 -40.16 30.47
C ASP A 25 -15.19 -41.52 31.16
N PRO A 26 -14.12 -42.25 31.53
CA PRO A 26 -14.27 -43.53 32.21
C PRO A 26 -14.98 -43.42 33.58
N GLY A 27 -15.09 -42.23 34.17
CA GLY A 27 -15.87 -41.98 35.37
C GLY A 27 -17.40 -42.02 35.18
N ASN A 28 -17.89 -41.89 33.94
CA ASN A 28 -19.33 -41.87 33.67
C ASN A 28 -19.99 -43.25 33.60
N LEU A 29 -19.20 -44.33 33.50
CA LEU A 29 -19.71 -45.70 33.54
C LEU A 29 -19.39 -46.35 34.89
N GLU A 30 -20.37 -46.39 35.78
CA GLU A 30 -20.31 -47.17 37.01
C GLU A 30 -20.72 -48.63 36.75
N LEU A 31 -19.86 -49.60 37.08
CA LEU A 31 -20.21 -51.03 37.01
C LEU A 31 -21.25 -51.41 38.08
N HIS A 32 -21.27 -50.67 39.17
CA HIS A 32 -22.21 -50.80 40.26
C HIS A 32 -22.63 -49.41 40.73
N ASP A 33 -23.90 -49.08 40.60
CA ASP A 33 -24.44 -47.75 40.88
C ASP A 33 -25.28 -47.67 42.16
N PHE A 34 -25.47 -48.78 42.91
CA PHE A 34 -26.33 -48.76 44.10
C PHE A 34 -25.79 -47.76 45.11
N ASP A 35 -26.66 -46.86 45.56
CA ASP A 35 -26.40 -45.97 46.67
C ASP A 35 -26.96 -46.55 47.98
N LEU A 36 -26.87 -45.75 49.05
CA LEU A 36 -27.36 -46.16 50.37
C LEU A 36 -28.84 -46.57 50.30
N PHE A 37 -29.68 -45.82 49.59
CA PHE A 37 -31.10 -46.11 49.48
C PHE A 37 -31.37 -47.42 48.75
N ASP A 38 -30.67 -47.65 47.63
CA ASP A 38 -30.79 -48.91 46.88
C ASP A 38 -30.43 -50.13 47.74
N TRP A 39 -29.37 -50.03 48.55
CA TRP A 39 -28.98 -51.09 49.49
C TRP A 39 -30.00 -51.30 50.60
N LEU A 40 -30.58 -50.23 51.15
CA LEU A 40 -31.63 -50.32 52.17
C LEU A 40 -32.91 -50.94 51.60
N LEU A 41 -33.29 -50.55 50.37
CA LEU A 41 -34.44 -51.12 49.66
C LEU A 41 -34.23 -52.61 49.35
N PHE A 42 -33.03 -52.98 48.89
CA PHE A 42 -32.63 -54.37 48.70
C PHE A 42 -32.71 -55.16 50.00
N ALA A 43 -32.14 -54.63 51.09
CA ALA A 43 -32.14 -55.29 52.40
C ALA A 43 -33.57 -55.45 52.95
N ASN A 44 -34.42 -54.43 52.83
CA ASN A 44 -35.82 -54.49 53.27
C ASN A 44 -36.60 -55.57 52.51
N ASN A 45 -36.40 -55.67 51.20
CA ASN A 45 -37.01 -56.73 50.40
C ASN A 45 -36.45 -58.12 50.77
N PHE A 46 -35.13 -58.27 50.84
CA PHE A 46 -34.49 -59.54 51.21
C PHE A 46 -34.94 -60.04 52.59
N ALA A 47 -35.07 -59.13 53.55
CA ALA A 47 -35.53 -59.43 54.91
C ALA A 47 -36.95 -60.02 54.96
N SER A 48 -37.81 -59.69 53.99
CA SER A 48 -39.14 -60.29 53.83
C SER A 48 -39.10 -61.79 53.48
N HIS A 49 -37.94 -62.33 53.08
CA HIS A 49 -37.75 -63.75 52.80
C HIS A 49 -37.02 -64.49 53.93
N VAL A 50 -36.57 -63.78 54.97
CA VAL A 50 -35.82 -64.38 56.09
C VAL A 50 -36.76 -64.58 57.27
N ASN A 51 -36.93 -65.83 57.71
CA ASN A 51 -37.75 -66.16 58.87
C ASN A 51 -37.14 -65.60 60.17
N TYR A 52 -37.98 -64.98 61.00
CA TYR A 52 -37.63 -64.51 62.34
C TYR A 52 -38.06 -65.56 63.37
N PHE A 53 -37.11 -66.02 64.18
CA PHE A 53 -37.34 -67.00 65.24
C PHE A 53 -37.23 -66.34 66.61
N HIS A 54 -38.08 -66.76 67.55
CA HIS A 54 -38.03 -66.22 68.90
C HIS A 54 -36.85 -66.84 69.67
N LYS A 55 -36.29 -66.11 70.64
CA LYS A 55 -35.18 -66.60 71.48
C LYS A 55 -35.48 -67.92 72.21
N ASP A 56 -36.78 -68.20 72.44
CA ASP A 56 -37.25 -69.36 73.19
C ASP A 56 -37.83 -70.48 72.28
N ASP A 57 -37.88 -70.27 70.95
CA ASP A 57 -38.36 -71.26 69.97
C ASP A 57 -37.70 -71.09 68.60
N HIS A 58 -36.75 -71.99 68.30
CA HIS A 58 -36.03 -72.08 67.03
C HIS A 58 -36.73 -72.95 65.96
N THR A 59 -37.85 -73.60 66.29
CA THR A 59 -38.53 -74.56 65.40
C THR A 59 -39.71 -73.95 64.65
N ALA A 60 -40.41 -72.97 65.25
CA ALA A 60 -41.51 -72.26 64.61
C ALA A 60 -41.14 -70.78 64.34
N PRO A 61 -41.17 -70.31 63.09
CA PRO A 61 -40.94 -68.89 62.79
C PRO A 61 -42.10 -68.03 63.31
N LYS A 62 -41.78 -66.93 64.01
CA LYS A 62 -42.74 -65.96 64.56
C LYS A 62 -43.01 -64.79 63.61
N GLY A 63 -42.57 -64.89 62.37
CA GLY A 63 -42.67 -63.85 61.35
C GLY A 63 -41.46 -63.85 60.42
N LYS A 64 -41.25 -62.74 59.73
CA LYS A 64 -40.08 -62.49 58.88
C LYS A 64 -39.27 -61.33 59.46
N TRP A 65 -38.01 -61.19 59.05
CA TRP A 65 -37.12 -60.08 59.44
C TRP A 65 -37.50 -58.71 58.85
N GLY A 66 -38.70 -58.55 58.28
CA GLY A 66 -39.17 -57.31 57.66
C GLY A 66 -39.11 -56.10 58.60
N ASN A 67 -39.19 -54.89 58.03
CA ASN A 67 -39.08 -53.58 58.70
C ASN A 67 -37.66 -53.09 59.00
N PHE A 68 -36.75 -53.14 58.02
CA PHE A 68 -35.42 -52.56 58.18
C PHE A 68 -35.44 -51.01 58.11
N PHE A 69 -36.36 -50.42 57.33
CA PHE A 69 -36.62 -48.96 57.30
C PHE A 69 -37.98 -48.55 56.68
N LEU A 70 -38.57 -49.37 55.80
CA LEU A 70 -39.63 -48.93 54.87
C LEU A 70 -41.04 -49.51 55.16
N GLY A 71 -41.22 -50.19 56.29
CA GLY A 71 -42.49 -50.86 56.63
C GLY A 71 -42.75 -52.15 55.85
N ASP A 72 -43.84 -52.84 56.20
CA ASP A 72 -44.25 -54.15 55.64
C ASP A 72 -45.07 -54.05 54.33
N ASP A 73 -45.45 -52.84 53.88
CA ASP A 73 -46.52 -52.66 52.87
C ASP A 73 -46.06 -52.60 51.40
N ALA A 74 -44.76 -52.72 51.09
CA ALA A 74 -44.27 -52.58 49.71
C ALA A 74 -43.89 -53.93 49.07
N ASN A 75 -44.89 -54.70 48.64
CA ASN A 75 -44.66 -55.95 47.87
C ASN A 75 -44.13 -55.72 46.43
N ALA A 76 -44.01 -54.47 45.97
CA ALA A 76 -43.48 -54.13 44.66
C ALA A 76 -42.31 -53.16 44.78
N ILE A 77 -41.12 -53.57 44.32
CA ILE A 77 -39.97 -52.66 44.17
C ILE A 77 -40.32 -51.65 43.06
N PRO A 78 -40.40 -50.34 43.36
CA PRO A 78 -40.69 -49.34 42.34
C PRO A 78 -39.52 -49.26 41.34
N ARG A 79 -39.82 -49.02 40.06
CA ARG A 79 -38.77 -48.80 39.04
C ARG A 79 -38.00 -47.53 39.39
N ARG A 80 -36.67 -47.52 39.21
CA ARG A 80 -35.82 -46.35 39.52
C ARG A 80 -36.26 -45.04 38.85
N GLU A 81 -36.88 -45.13 37.68
CA GLU A 81 -37.40 -43.97 36.92
C GLU A 81 -38.70 -43.38 37.49
N SER A 82 -39.39 -44.13 38.35
CA SER A 82 -40.70 -43.77 38.88
C SER A 82 -40.64 -42.63 39.90
N VAL A 83 -41.73 -41.88 40.03
CA VAL A 83 -41.86 -40.79 41.01
C VAL A 83 -41.85 -41.37 42.43
N GLU A 84 -42.43 -42.56 42.61
CA GLU A 84 -42.47 -43.31 43.86
C GLU A 84 -41.06 -43.63 44.36
N TYR A 85 -40.20 -44.17 43.50
CA TYR A 85 -38.80 -44.44 43.85
C TYR A 85 -38.06 -43.16 44.26
N LYS A 86 -38.21 -42.06 43.51
CA LYS A 86 -37.56 -40.78 43.83
C LYS A 86 -38.06 -40.20 45.16
N SER A 87 -39.36 -40.31 45.43
CA SER A 87 -39.97 -39.88 46.68
C SER A 87 -39.46 -40.69 47.88
N MET A 88 -39.45 -42.02 47.78
CA MET A 88 -38.93 -42.92 48.82
C MET A 88 -37.43 -42.68 49.06
N LYS A 89 -36.65 -42.52 47.99
CA LYS A 89 -35.23 -42.18 48.08
C LYS A 89 -35.01 -40.89 48.86
N LYS A 90 -35.80 -39.85 48.56
CA LYS A 90 -35.74 -38.58 49.27
C LYS A 90 -36.11 -38.74 50.75
N GLN A 91 -37.21 -39.42 51.06
CA GLN A 91 -37.64 -39.68 52.44
C GLN A 91 -36.57 -40.39 53.26
N VAL A 92 -35.95 -41.44 52.71
CA VAL A 92 -34.87 -42.16 53.39
C VAL A 92 -33.63 -41.28 53.55
N THR A 93 -33.29 -40.46 52.54
CA THR A 93 -32.16 -39.52 52.62
C THR A 93 -32.37 -38.47 53.70
N ASP A 94 -33.57 -37.89 53.78
CA ASP A 94 -33.95 -36.90 54.79
C ASP A 94 -33.94 -37.52 56.20
N LEU A 95 -34.47 -38.75 56.34
CA LEU A 95 -34.47 -39.51 57.59
C LEU A 95 -33.05 -39.86 58.06
N MET A 96 -32.17 -40.29 57.15
CA MET A 96 -30.76 -40.55 57.46
C MET A 96 -30.04 -39.28 57.91
N SER A 97 -30.30 -38.15 57.25
CA SER A 97 -29.70 -36.85 57.61
C SER A 97 -30.17 -36.39 58.99
N GLN A 98 -31.45 -36.59 59.32
CA GLN A 98 -32.02 -36.26 60.62
C GLN A 98 -31.42 -37.14 61.73
N PHE A 99 -31.25 -38.44 61.48
CA PHE A 99 -30.63 -39.34 62.46
C PHE A 99 -29.13 -39.09 62.67
N GLU A 100 -28.39 -38.62 61.64
CA GLU A 100 -27.01 -38.17 61.80
C GLU A 100 -26.91 -36.93 62.70
N GLN A 101 -27.91 -36.03 62.67
CA GLN A 101 -27.98 -34.86 63.55
C GLN A 101 -28.40 -35.21 64.98
N ASP A 102 -29.43 -36.04 65.13
CA ASP A 102 -30.06 -36.36 66.42
C ASP A 102 -29.35 -37.49 67.19
N SER A 103 -28.40 -38.19 66.55
CA SER A 103 -27.70 -39.36 67.11
C SER A 103 -28.64 -40.46 67.65
N SER A 104 -29.84 -40.59 67.07
CA SER A 104 -30.93 -41.42 67.60
C SER A 104 -31.12 -42.76 66.86
N LEU A 105 -30.20 -43.09 65.95
CA LEU A 105 -30.29 -44.30 65.12
C LEU A 105 -30.09 -45.56 65.98
N THR A 106 -30.94 -46.57 65.79
CA THR A 106 -30.88 -47.79 66.60
C THR A 106 -29.55 -48.54 66.37
N PRO A 107 -29.03 -49.31 67.36
CA PRO A 107 -27.72 -49.95 67.21
C PRO A 107 -27.60 -50.89 66.01
N HIS A 108 -28.67 -51.61 65.66
CA HIS A 108 -28.68 -52.54 64.52
C HIS A 108 -28.63 -51.81 63.17
N LEU A 109 -29.36 -50.70 63.03
CA LEU A 109 -29.32 -49.88 61.83
C LEU A 109 -28.00 -49.12 61.73
N THR A 110 -27.41 -48.73 62.87
CA THR A 110 -26.11 -48.04 62.92
C THR A 110 -25.03 -48.98 62.40
N LEU A 111 -25.04 -50.23 62.86
CA LEU A 111 -24.14 -51.27 62.37
C LEU A 111 -24.31 -51.50 60.87
N PHE A 112 -25.54 -51.55 60.36
CA PHE A 112 -25.81 -51.76 58.95
C PHE A 112 -25.38 -50.58 58.06
N VAL A 113 -25.72 -49.35 58.45
CA VAL A 113 -25.27 -48.14 57.74
C VAL A 113 -23.75 -48.02 57.77
N CYS A 114 -23.10 -48.35 58.90
CA CYS A 114 -21.64 -48.42 58.97
C CYS A 114 -21.09 -49.48 58.01
N PHE A 115 -21.70 -50.68 57.95
CA PHE A 115 -21.34 -51.71 56.97
C PHE A 115 -21.47 -51.21 55.53
N LEU A 116 -22.55 -50.51 55.17
CA LEU A 116 -22.73 -49.94 53.84
C LEU A 116 -21.73 -48.83 53.52
N LYS A 117 -21.40 -47.97 54.50
CA LYS A 117 -20.33 -46.97 54.38
C LYS A 117 -18.96 -47.63 54.17
N LEU A 118 -18.69 -48.78 54.81
CA LEU A 118 -17.48 -49.57 54.55
C LEU A 118 -17.51 -50.25 53.18
N LEU A 119 -18.67 -50.73 52.73
CA LEU A 119 -18.86 -51.34 51.41
C LEU A 119 -18.60 -50.35 50.27
N ASP A 120 -18.82 -49.06 50.49
CA ASP A 120 -18.54 -48.00 49.51
C ASP A 120 -17.06 -47.97 49.06
N PHE A 121 -16.11 -48.35 49.92
CA PHE A 121 -14.70 -48.50 49.51
C PHE A 121 -14.53 -49.59 48.44
N SER A 122 -15.21 -50.73 48.61
CA SER A 122 -15.22 -51.81 47.63
C SER A 122 -15.97 -51.41 46.36
N LYS A 123 -17.09 -50.68 46.47
CA LYS A 123 -17.81 -50.11 45.32
C LYS A 123 -16.89 -49.20 44.50
N LYS A 124 -16.20 -48.26 45.15
CA LYS A 124 -15.22 -47.36 44.50
C LYS A 124 -14.10 -48.13 43.81
N ALA A 125 -13.54 -49.14 44.46
CA ALA A 125 -12.50 -49.98 43.86
C ALA A 125 -13.01 -50.76 42.63
N PHE A 126 -14.25 -51.26 42.69
CA PHE A 126 -14.89 -51.98 41.59
C PHE A 126 -15.22 -51.06 40.41
N ASN A 127 -15.81 -49.89 40.66
CA ASN A 127 -16.11 -48.92 39.60
C ASN A 127 -14.85 -48.37 38.93
N ASN A 128 -13.72 -48.29 39.64
CA ASN A 128 -12.43 -47.90 39.03
C ASN A 128 -11.84 -48.98 38.09
N LEU A 129 -12.42 -50.19 38.02
CA LEU A 129 -11.94 -51.25 37.13
C LEU A 129 -12.07 -50.86 35.66
N THR A 130 -13.10 -50.11 35.27
CA THR A 130 -13.35 -49.67 33.89
C THR A 130 -12.21 -48.77 33.39
N LYS A 131 -11.84 -47.76 34.20
CA LYS A 131 -10.69 -46.90 33.93
C LYS A 131 -9.40 -47.72 33.81
N ARG A 132 -9.12 -48.59 34.78
CA ARG A 132 -7.91 -49.43 34.79
C ARG A 132 -7.82 -50.35 33.57
N HIS A 133 -8.94 -50.93 33.15
CA HIS A 133 -9.00 -51.78 31.96
C HIS A 133 -8.74 -50.98 30.69
N LEU A 134 -9.32 -49.78 30.58
CA LEU A 134 -9.12 -48.88 29.45
C LEU A 134 -7.67 -48.38 29.37
N ASP A 135 -7.07 -48.00 30.51
CA ASP A 135 -5.65 -47.65 30.62
C ASP A 135 -4.74 -48.81 30.23
N PHE A 136 -5.03 -50.02 30.69
CA PHE A 136 -4.29 -51.22 30.31
C PHE A 136 -4.39 -51.47 28.79
N TYR A 137 -5.59 -51.40 28.23
CA TYR A 137 -5.78 -51.64 26.80
C TYR A 137 -5.06 -50.59 25.94
N TYR A 138 -5.12 -49.30 26.31
CA TYR A 138 -4.48 -48.25 25.53
C TYR A 138 -2.95 -48.21 25.70
N ASN A 139 -2.45 -48.34 26.93
CA ASN A 139 -1.02 -48.18 27.23
C ASN A 139 -0.21 -49.47 27.06
N GLU A 140 -0.76 -50.64 27.44
CA GLU A 140 -0.01 -51.91 27.44
C GLU A 140 -0.28 -52.73 26.17
N ILE A 141 -1.53 -52.81 25.73
CA ILE A 141 -1.92 -53.60 24.55
C ILE A 141 -1.69 -52.84 23.25
N LEU A 142 -2.28 -51.65 23.12
CA LEU A 142 -2.12 -50.81 21.92
C LEU A 142 -0.81 -50.00 21.91
N GLN A 143 -0.17 -49.84 23.07
CA GLN A 143 1.08 -49.10 23.25
C GLN A 143 1.01 -47.65 22.75
N ILE A 144 -0.17 -47.03 22.85
CA ILE A 144 -0.35 -45.62 22.49
C ILE A 144 -0.03 -44.77 23.71
N GLN A 145 0.95 -43.89 23.55
CA GLN A 145 1.37 -42.98 24.62
C GLN A 145 0.68 -41.62 24.47
N LYS A 146 0.63 -40.88 25.58
CA LYS A 146 0.20 -39.48 25.60
C LYS A 146 1.17 -38.63 24.80
N ASN A 147 0.63 -37.62 24.12
CA ASN A 147 1.48 -36.64 23.47
C ASN A 147 2.20 -35.80 24.54
N ASP A 148 3.51 -35.66 24.37
CA ASP A 148 4.30 -34.76 25.20
C ASP A 148 3.97 -33.30 24.91
N ALA A 149 4.30 -32.43 25.87
CA ALA A 149 4.14 -31.00 25.68
C ALA A 149 5.06 -30.51 24.56
N LYS A 150 4.54 -29.61 23.72
CA LYS A 150 5.29 -28.92 22.68
C LYS A 150 5.62 -27.51 23.17
N SER A 151 6.91 -27.17 23.17
CA SER A 151 7.36 -25.81 23.48
C SER A 151 6.74 -24.77 22.54
N ASP A 152 6.35 -23.65 23.10
CA ASP A 152 5.97 -22.46 22.35
C ASP A 152 7.21 -21.71 21.83
N LYS A 153 6.95 -20.80 20.90
CA LYS A 153 7.94 -19.97 20.23
C LYS A 153 7.58 -18.50 20.36
N VAL A 154 8.59 -17.65 20.34
CA VAL A 154 8.46 -16.19 20.42
C VAL A 154 9.42 -15.53 19.44
N TYR A 155 8.98 -14.42 18.84
CA TYR A 155 9.89 -13.51 18.16
C TYR A 155 10.48 -12.51 19.16
N VAL A 156 11.79 -12.37 19.13
CA VAL A 156 12.54 -11.54 20.08
C VAL A 156 13.43 -10.57 19.32
N ILE A 157 13.38 -9.30 19.71
CA ILE A 157 14.11 -8.19 19.10
C ILE A 157 15.26 -7.79 20.02
N PHE A 158 16.44 -7.59 19.42
CA PHE A 158 17.63 -7.12 20.12
C PHE A 158 17.95 -5.67 19.77
N GLU A 159 18.03 -4.80 20.77
CA GLU A 159 18.55 -3.44 20.58
C GLU A 159 19.96 -3.34 21.18
N LEU A 160 20.92 -2.87 20.39
CA LEU A 160 22.29 -2.64 20.85
C LEU A 160 22.47 -1.29 21.55
N ALA A 161 23.44 -1.22 22.47
CA ALA A 161 23.84 0.02 23.12
C ALA A 161 24.46 1.00 22.10
N LYS A 162 24.28 2.31 22.31
CA LYS A 162 24.71 3.37 21.37
C LYS A 162 26.17 3.30 20.89
N LYS A 163 27.07 2.72 21.70
CA LYS A 163 28.50 2.57 21.37
C LYS A 163 28.87 1.19 20.79
N ALA A 164 27.96 0.22 20.81
CA ALA A 164 28.19 -1.12 20.27
C ALA A 164 27.82 -1.15 18.79
N ILE A 165 28.78 -1.46 17.92
CA ILE A 165 28.56 -1.48 16.46
C ILE A 165 27.80 -2.75 16.05
N GLN A 166 28.28 -3.88 16.55
CA GLN A 166 27.70 -5.20 16.36
C GLN A 166 27.99 -6.06 17.58
N GLU A 167 27.13 -7.05 17.83
CA GLU A 167 27.32 -8.06 18.87
C GLU A 167 26.84 -9.41 18.34
N LYS A 168 27.62 -10.46 18.61
CA LYS A 168 27.22 -11.82 18.24
C LYS A 168 26.29 -12.35 19.32
N ILE A 169 25.08 -12.73 18.93
CA ILE A 169 24.14 -13.48 19.79
C ILE A 169 24.15 -14.94 19.30
N PRO A 170 24.83 -15.85 20.02
CA PRO A 170 24.87 -17.26 19.64
C PRO A 170 23.48 -17.90 19.67
N ALA A 171 23.30 -18.95 18.88
CA ALA A 171 22.20 -19.89 19.09
C ALA A 171 22.27 -20.45 20.52
N GLY A 172 21.11 -20.65 21.16
CA GLY A 172 21.01 -21.10 22.55
C GLY A 172 21.17 -20.00 23.60
N THR A 173 21.15 -18.72 23.24
CA THR A 173 21.19 -17.62 24.20
C THR A 173 19.94 -17.63 25.08
N LEU A 174 20.12 -17.55 26.40
CA LEU A 174 19.05 -17.69 27.38
C LEU A 174 18.35 -16.35 27.67
N LEU A 175 17.03 -16.35 27.54
CA LEU A 175 16.11 -15.22 27.74
C LEU A 175 15.23 -15.46 28.96
N ASP A 176 14.97 -14.41 29.75
CA ASP A 176 14.12 -14.48 30.94
C ASP A 176 12.65 -14.31 30.56
N GLY A 177 11.89 -15.41 30.59
CA GLY A 177 10.43 -15.45 30.34
C GLY A 177 9.58 -15.28 31.60
N GLY A 178 10.15 -14.72 32.67
CA GLY A 178 9.46 -14.56 33.95
C GLY A 178 9.39 -15.86 34.75
N LYS A 179 8.49 -15.93 35.74
CA LYS A 179 8.30 -17.11 36.58
C LYS A 179 6.99 -17.80 36.24
N ASP A 180 6.94 -19.11 36.43
CA ASP A 180 5.71 -19.89 36.43
C ASP A 180 4.96 -19.78 37.77
N VAL A 181 3.81 -20.43 37.88
CA VAL A 181 2.95 -20.42 39.08
C VAL A 181 3.63 -21.01 40.31
N ASN A 182 4.64 -21.87 40.13
CA ASN A 182 5.44 -22.48 41.20
C ASN A 182 6.69 -21.65 41.54
N GLY A 183 6.84 -20.46 40.93
CA GLY A 183 7.96 -19.55 41.15
C GLY A 183 9.24 -19.93 40.42
N LYS A 184 9.23 -20.97 39.58
CA LYS A 184 10.39 -21.41 38.78
C LYS A 184 10.48 -20.57 37.52
N LYS A 185 11.71 -20.22 37.11
CA LYS A 185 11.91 -19.36 35.94
C LYS A 185 11.55 -20.09 34.65
N ARG A 186 10.84 -19.42 33.76
CA ARG A 186 10.64 -19.82 32.37
C ARG A 186 11.80 -19.29 31.54
N VAL A 187 12.43 -20.18 30.78
CA VAL A 187 13.64 -19.84 30.00
C VAL A 187 13.35 -20.08 28.52
N TYR A 188 13.66 -19.09 27.69
CA TYR A 188 13.61 -19.24 26.23
C TYR A 188 15.02 -19.22 25.67
N THR A 189 15.26 -20.01 24.63
CA THR A 189 16.55 -20.14 23.95
C THR A 189 16.44 -19.65 22.51
N THR A 190 17.34 -18.79 22.06
CA THR A 190 17.40 -18.40 20.64
C THR A 190 17.65 -19.62 19.76
N GLY A 191 16.90 -19.76 18.67
CA GLY A 191 17.04 -20.89 17.74
C GLY A 191 18.28 -20.79 16.85
N ASP A 192 18.51 -19.59 16.31
CA ASP A 192 19.61 -19.31 15.38
C ASP A 192 20.59 -18.28 15.93
N GLU A 193 21.78 -18.27 15.33
CA GLU A 193 22.75 -17.20 15.51
C GLU A 193 22.31 -15.93 14.78
N ILE A 194 22.43 -14.78 15.46
CA ILE A 194 22.25 -13.46 14.88
C ILE A 194 23.42 -12.55 15.25
N ILE A 195 23.94 -11.84 14.25
CA ILE A 195 24.86 -10.72 14.47
C ILE A 195 24.01 -9.47 14.61
N ALA A 196 23.59 -9.19 15.84
CA ALA A 196 22.85 -7.99 16.15
C ALA A 196 23.72 -6.77 15.79
N ASN A 197 23.14 -5.79 15.12
CA ASN A 197 23.82 -4.56 14.73
C ASN A 197 22.89 -3.35 14.93
N GLN A 198 23.39 -2.16 14.59
CA GLN A 198 22.64 -0.91 14.75
C GLN A 198 21.53 -0.71 13.70
N ALA A 199 21.22 -1.71 12.85
CA ALA A 199 20.26 -1.48 11.79
C ALA A 199 18.85 -1.21 12.32
N LYS A 200 18.17 -0.21 11.76
CA LYS A 200 16.84 0.25 12.19
C LYS A 200 15.95 0.54 10.98
N VAL A 201 14.65 0.32 11.14
CA VAL A 201 13.64 0.83 10.20
C VAL A 201 13.41 2.30 10.51
N VAL A 202 13.63 3.17 9.52
CA VAL A 202 13.48 4.62 9.64
C VAL A 202 12.22 5.08 8.93
N GLU A 203 11.97 4.57 7.73
CA GLU A 203 10.83 4.94 6.90
C GLU A 203 10.17 3.71 6.28
N ILE A 204 8.85 3.79 6.12
CA ILE A 204 8.05 2.78 5.43
C ILE A 204 7.14 3.54 4.47
N LYS A 205 7.25 3.26 3.17
CA LYS A 205 6.40 3.85 2.13
C LYS A 205 5.73 2.76 1.31
N SER A 206 4.61 3.07 0.65
CA SER A 206 4.00 2.14 -0.30
C SER A 206 3.42 2.84 -1.52
N PHE A 207 3.40 2.13 -2.64
CA PHE A 207 2.83 2.58 -3.90
C PHE A 207 1.90 1.48 -4.43
N LEU A 208 0.72 1.87 -4.91
CA LEU A 208 -0.25 0.98 -5.54
C LEU A 208 -0.54 1.47 -6.95
N ASN A 209 -0.40 0.57 -7.92
CA ASN A 209 -0.96 0.71 -9.26
C ASN A 209 -2.10 -0.31 -9.40
N ASP A 210 -3.32 0.16 -9.28
CA ASP A 210 -4.53 -0.63 -9.49
C ASP A 210 -5.08 -0.38 -10.88
N ALA A 211 -4.80 -1.30 -11.81
CA ALA A 211 -5.26 -1.20 -13.19
C ALA A 211 -6.76 -1.43 -13.38
N GLU A 212 -7.41 -2.15 -12.47
CA GLU A 212 -8.85 -2.40 -12.54
C GLU A 212 -9.64 -1.16 -12.14
N LYS A 213 -9.23 -0.49 -11.06
CA LYS A 213 -9.81 0.78 -10.60
C LYS A 213 -9.26 2.00 -11.32
N ARG A 214 -8.15 1.85 -12.04
CA ARG A 214 -7.43 2.94 -12.73
C ARG A 214 -6.94 3.98 -11.73
N GLU A 215 -6.32 3.49 -10.65
CA GLU A 215 -5.82 4.30 -9.55
C GLU A 215 -4.32 4.13 -9.35
N LEU A 216 -3.59 5.25 -9.24
CA LEU A 216 -2.21 5.28 -8.77
C LEU A 216 -2.19 5.96 -7.40
N LYS A 217 -1.95 5.20 -6.34
CA LYS A 217 -1.99 5.68 -4.96
C LYS A 217 -0.61 5.57 -4.31
N ILE A 218 -0.29 6.54 -3.44
CA ILE A 218 0.96 6.55 -2.69
C ILE A 218 0.68 6.71 -1.20
N ALA A 219 1.57 6.16 -0.38
CA ALA A 219 1.64 6.41 1.05
C ALA A 219 3.09 6.70 1.44
N PRO A 220 3.49 7.98 1.52
CA PRO A 220 4.79 8.39 2.06
C PRO A 220 5.10 7.89 3.48
N VAL A 221 4.05 7.57 4.25
CA VAL A 221 4.10 6.90 5.57
C VAL A 221 3.09 5.75 5.54
N ALA A 222 3.50 4.55 5.13
CA ALA A 222 2.59 3.43 4.89
C ALA A 222 1.87 2.93 6.16
N ASN A 223 2.50 3.05 7.32
CA ASN A 223 1.96 2.66 8.62
C ASN A 223 1.06 3.75 9.25
N SER A 224 0.20 4.37 8.44
CA SER A 224 -0.71 5.44 8.84
C SER A 224 -2.09 5.27 8.23
N ALA A 225 -3.09 5.95 8.78
CA ALA A 225 -4.48 5.85 8.34
C ALA A 225 -4.74 6.51 6.97
N ASP A 226 -3.93 7.47 6.56
CA ASP A 226 -4.10 8.28 5.34
C ASP A 226 -2.90 8.21 4.38
N GLY A 227 -1.87 7.45 4.75
CA GLY A 227 -0.60 7.39 4.03
C GLY A 227 0.32 8.60 4.24
N LEU A 228 -0.09 9.61 4.99
CA LEU A 228 0.65 10.87 5.23
C LEU A 228 1.13 11.02 6.68
N GLY A 229 0.75 10.10 7.57
CA GLY A 229 1.22 10.05 8.95
C GLY A 229 0.11 10.15 10.01
N ASP A 230 -1.15 10.16 9.62
CA ASP A 230 -2.25 10.09 10.58
C ASP A 230 -2.20 8.78 11.40
N LYS A 231 -2.41 8.90 12.71
CA LYS A 231 -2.32 7.76 13.62
C LYS A 231 -3.42 6.75 13.34
N LEU A 232 -3.05 5.48 13.31
CA LEU A 232 -3.99 4.36 13.35
C LEU A 232 -4.64 4.29 14.74
N PRO A 233 -5.93 3.88 14.84
CA PRO A 233 -6.59 3.61 16.13
C PRO A 233 -5.85 2.54 16.96
N GLU A 234 -5.90 2.62 18.29
CA GLU A 234 -5.20 1.66 19.17
C GLU A 234 -5.70 0.21 19.00
N ASP A 235 -6.99 0.05 18.75
CA ASP A 235 -7.69 -1.20 18.42
C ASP A 235 -7.48 -1.65 16.96
N GLY A 236 -6.94 -0.78 16.10
CA GLY A 236 -6.77 -0.97 14.67
C GLY A 236 -5.33 -0.76 14.17
N ASN A 237 -4.31 -1.05 14.99
CA ASN A 237 -2.90 -0.78 14.68
C ASN A 237 -2.32 -1.78 13.65
N TYR A 238 -2.87 -1.76 12.43
CA TYR A 238 -2.44 -2.56 11.30
C TYR A 238 -2.72 -1.83 9.97
N TRP A 239 -1.94 -2.12 8.92
CA TRP A 239 -2.03 -1.42 7.63
C TRP A 239 -1.75 -2.34 6.44
N TRP A 240 -2.18 -1.94 5.25
CA TRP A 240 -1.89 -2.66 4.01
C TRP A 240 -0.44 -2.44 3.55
N PRO A 241 0.35 -3.50 3.30
CA PRO A 241 1.76 -3.37 2.93
C PRO A 241 1.96 -2.66 1.60
N PHE A 242 1.10 -2.92 0.61
CA PHE A 242 1.28 -2.50 -0.77
C PHE A 242 0.41 -1.29 -1.17
N GLY A 243 -0.09 -0.53 -0.18
CA GLY A 243 -1.10 0.50 -0.39
C GLY A 243 -2.51 -0.07 -0.49
N TYR A 244 -3.51 0.78 -0.70
CA TYR A 244 -4.91 0.38 -0.89
C TYR A 244 -5.63 1.36 -1.81
N ASN A 245 -6.69 0.88 -2.47
CA ASN A 245 -7.50 1.68 -3.40
C ASN A 245 -8.69 2.34 -2.67
N SER A 246 -9.51 3.07 -3.42
CA SER A 246 -10.71 3.74 -2.89
C SER A 246 -11.73 2.81 -2.19
N ASP A 247 -11.72 1.50 -2.46
CA ASP A 247 -12.68 0.57 -1.84
C ASP A 247 -12.55 0.47 -0.33
N GLU A 248 -11.33 0.59 0.21
CA GLU A 248 -11.07 0.60 1.65
C GLU A 248 -11.59 1.87 2.33
N THR A 249 -12.05 2.87 1.57
CA THR A 249 -12.40 4.21 2.09
C THR A 249 -13.87 4.57 1.92
N ASN A 250 -14.63 3.72 1.22
CA ASN A 250 -16.03 3.95 0.86
C ASN A 250 -17.04 3.95 2.04
N SER A 251 -16.61 3.67 3.27
CA SER A 251 -17.49 3.66 4.44
C SER A 251 -17.10 4.72 5.47
N ASN A 252 -18.09 5.44 6.01
CA ASN A 252 -17.92 6.40 7.11
C ASN A 252 -17.39 5.77 8.43
N LYS A 253 -17.02 4.48 8.41
CA LYS A 253 -16.47 3.71 9.52
C LYS A 253 -15.17 3.00 9.17
N SER A 254 -14.58 3.25 8.00
CA SER A 254 -13.23 2.75 7.71
C SER A 254 -12.24 3.43 8.63
N ILE A 255 -11.28 2.66 9.15
CA ILE A 255 -10.11 3.21 9.85
C ILE A 255 -9.15 3.92 8.87
N TYR A 256 -9.31 3.66 7.56
CA TYR A 256 -8.48 4.21 6.51
C TYR A 256 -9.17 5.38 5.81
N LYS A 257 -8.37 6.41 5.53
CA LYS A 257 -8.74 7.57 4.71
C LYS A 257 -8.18 7.40 3.30
N GLU A 258 -8.69 8.17 2.35
CA GLU A 258 -8.23 8.12 0.96
C GLU A 258 -6.73 8.39 0.84
N LEU A 259 -5.99 7.45 0.23
CA LEU A 259 -4.58 7.66 -0.07
C LEU A 259 -4.42 8.77 -1.13
N PRO A 260 -3.37 9.60 -1.02
CA PRO A 260 -3.04 10.58 -2.04
C PRO A 260 -2.70 9.93 -3.38
N LYS A 261 -3.07 10.62 -4.47
CA LYS A 261 -2.72 10.21 -5.83
C LYS A 261 -1.21 10.32 -6.07
N ALA A 262 -0.63 9.36 -6.77
CA ALA A 262 0.75 9.42 -7.20
C ALA A 262 0.95 10.58 -8.20
N LYS A 263 1.98 11.41 -7.97
CA LYS A 263 2.37 12.47 -8.92
C LYS A 263 3.53 11.96 -9.76
N LEU A 264 3.21 11.37 -10.91
CA LEU A 264 4.19 10.83 -11.84
C LEU A 264 4.36 11.74 -13.06
N GLY A 265 5.46 11.58 -13.77
CA GLY A 265 5.73 12.35 -14.98
C GLY A 265 7.17 12.26 -15.43
N PHE A 266 7.59 13.27 -16.17
CA PHE A 266 8.98 13.40 -16.61
C PHE A 266 9.38 14.86 -16.71
N SER A 267 10.67 15.09 -16.57
CA SER A 267 11.24 16.43 -16.51
C SER A 267 12.45 16.52 -17.41
N ILE A 268 12.66 17.69 -17.98
CA ILE A 268 13.73 17.96 -18.94
C ILE A 268 14.52 19.14 -18.38
N ALA A 269 15.83 18.96 -18.24
CA ALA A 269 16.74 20.03 -17.85
C ALA A 269 17.65 20.39 -19.03
N SER A 270 17.68 21.66 -19.43
CA SER A 270 18.52 22.12 -20.53
C SER A 270 18.79 23.62 -20.45
N SER A 271 19.98 24.04 -20.89
CA SER A 271 20.31 25.47 -21.06
C SER A 271 19.39 26.19 -22.04
N LEU A 272 18.70 25.46 -22.93
CA LEU A 272 17.70 26.03 -23.84
C LEU A 272 16.53 26.68 -23.11
N PHE A 273 16.25 26.26 -21.88
CA PHE A 273 15.16 26.79 -21.06
C PHE A 273 15.57 28.03 -20.26
N ASP A 274 16.78 28.57 -20.43
CA ASP A 274 17.19 29.85 -19.84
C ASP A 274 16.54 30.98 -20.63
N LEU A 275 15.30 31.32 -20.29
CA LEU A 275 14.41 32.14 -21.13
C LEU A 275 13.90 33.33 -20.32
N LYS A 276 14.52 34.49 -20.51
CA LYS A 276 14.34 35.65 -19.63
C LYS A 276 13.07 36.44 -19.92
N GLU A 277 12.79 36.70 -21.19
CA GLU A 277 11.71 37.61 -21.60
C GLU A 277 11.15 37.28 -23.00
N GLY A 278 10.19 38.09 -23.44
CA GLY A 278 9.54 37.94 -24.74
C GLY A 278 8.44 36.87 -24.74
N GLU A 279 7.83 36.69 -25.91
CA GLU A 279 6.95 35.56 -26.16
C GLU A 279 7.83 34.35 -26.50
N ARG A 280 7.76 33.31 -25.67
CA ARG A 280 8.65 32.15 -25.78
C ARG A 280 7.82 30.90 -26.05
N THR A 281 8.20 30.15 -27.08
CA THR A 281 7.57 28.88 -27.41
C THR A 281 8.60 27.78 -27.29
N ILE A 282 8.34 26.79 -26.45
CA ILE A 282 9.14 25.58 -26.32
C ILE A 282 8.42 24.45 -27.05
N THR A 283 9.08 23.85 -28.04
CA THR A 283 8.57 22.68 -28.76
C THR A 283 9.37 21.44 -28.37
N LEU A 284 8.68 20.41 -27.88
CA LEU A 284 9.24 19.11 -27.55
C LEU A 284 8.79 18.10 -28.59
N LYS A 285 9.73 17.51 -29.32
CA LYS A 285 9.47 16.40 -30.25
C LYS A 285 10.05 15.13 -29.69
N ILE A 286 9.17 14.22 -29.30
CA ILE A 286 9.53 12.93 -28.71
C ILE A 286 9.33 11.87 -29.79
N ASP A 287 10.42 11.30 -30.28
CA ASP A 287 10.39 10.17 -31.20
C ASP A 287 10.40 8.87 -30.40
N PHE A 288 9.52 7.94 -30.74
CA PHE A 288 9.42 6.63 -30.10
C PHE A 288 9.97 5.52 -31.02
N ASN A 289 10.40 4.42 -30.41
CA ASN A 289 10.64 3.19 -31.15
C ASN A 289 9.30 2.63 -31.63
N LYS A 290 9.31 2.02 -32.82
CA LYS A 290 8.13 1.34 -33.36
C LYS A 290 7.71 0.23 -32.39
N ASN A 291 6.52 0.36 -31.82
CA ASN A 291 5.97 -0.58 -30.85
C ASN A 291 4.50 -0.89 -31.23
N SER A 292 4.00 -2.06 -30.84
CA SER A 292 2.69 -2.57 -31.22
C SER A 292 1.50 -1.93 -30.48
N THR A 293 1.72 -1.05 -29.49
CA THR A 293 0.63 -0.47 -28.68
C THR A 293 0.18 0.92 -29.17
N GLN A 294 -1.14 1.07 -29.30
CA GLN A 294 -1.81 2.29 -29.81
C GLN A 294 -2.44 3.16 -28.71
N LYS A 295 -2.26 2.84 -27.42
CA LYS A 295 -2.93 3.53 -26.30
C LYS A 295 -2.73 5.05 -26.33
N LEU A 296 -1.49 5.51 -26.54
CA LEU A 296 -1.20 6.95 -26.66
C LEU A 296 -1.90 7.61 -27.86
N GLN A 297 -2.03 6.92 -29.00
CA GLN A 297 -2.68 7.47 -30.20
C GLN A 297 -4.19 7.62 -30.03
N ASN A 298 -4.79 6.79 -29.17
CA ASN A 298 -6.22 6.84 -28.89
C ASN A 298 -6.61 8.07 -28.04
N LEU A 299 -5.64 8.67 -27.34
CA LEU A 299 -5.85 9.91 -26.60
C LEU A 299 -5.95 11.09 -27.56
N SER A 300 -6.99 11.92 -27.40
CA SER A 300 -7.14 13.11 -28.19
C SER A 300 -6.07 14.14 -27.80
N LYS A 301 -5.81 15.10 -28.70
CA LYS A 301 -4.89 16.22 -28.42
C LYS A 301 -5.35 17.05 -27.21
N THR A 302 -6.66 17.08 -26.96
CA THR A 302 -7.26 17.78 -25.82
C THR A 302 -7.01 17.01 -24.52
N ASP A 303 -7.10 15.68 -24.55
CA ASP A 303 -6.88 14.84 -23.38
C ASP A 303 -5.42 14.96 -22.92
N ILE A 304 -4.47 14.92 -23.85
CA ILE A 304 -3.04 15.15 -23.55
C ILE A 304 -2.81 16.52 -22.91
N LYS A 305 -3.49 17.56 -23.40
CA LYS A 305 -3.39 18.92 -22.85
C LYS A 305 -3.96 19.00 -21.43
N ASN A 306 -5.09 18.35 -21.18
CA ASN A 306 -5.79 18.43 -19.89
C ASN A 306 -5.18 17.54 -18.81
N ASN A 307 -4.40 16.52 -19.20
CA ASN A 307 -3.79 15.56 -18.29
C ASN A 307 -2.28 15.76 -18.06
N ILE A 308 -1.68 16.80 -18.66
CA ILE A 308 -0.28 17.18 -18.41
C ILE A 308 -0.23 18.62 -17.93
N LYS A 309 0.28 18.81 -16.71
CA LYS A 309 0.60 20.11 -16.16
C LYS A 309 2.07 20.42 -16.33
N VAL A 310 2.34 21.61 -16.86
CA VAL A 310 3.70 22.10 -17.09
C VAL A 310 4.12 23.03 -15.95
N LEU A 311 5.30 22.78 -15.40
CA LEU A 311 5.95 23.64 -14.41
C LEU A 311 7.36 23.99 -14.88
N CYS A 312 7.76 25.25 -14.77
CA CYS A 312 9.10 25.71 -15.13
C CYS A 312 9.86 26.20 -13.90
N SER A 313 11.18 26.04 -13.85
CA SER A 313 11.99 26.55 -12.75
C SER A 313 11.98 28.07 -12.69
N GLY A 314 11.51 28.64 -11.58
CA GLY A 314 11.52 30.07 -11.31
C GLY A 314 12.53 30.44 -10.22
N GLU A 315 12.73 31.74 -10.03
CA GLU A 315 13.70 32.28 -9.05
C GLU A 315 13.31 32.00 -7.60
N LYS A 316 12.00 31.91 -7.32
CA LYS A 316 11.45 31.75 -5.97
C LYS A 316 10.54 30.53 -5.80
N GLU A 317 9.92 30.06 -6.88
CA GLU A 317 8.97 28.95 -6.88
C GLU A 317 8.88 28.32 -8.28
N TRP A 318 8.19 27.19 -8.37
CA TRP A 318 7.83 26.60 -9.67
C TRP A 318 6.81 27.48 -10.38
N LEU A 319 7.17 27.97 -11.56
CA LEU A 319 6.30 28.78 -12.39
C LEU A 319 5.23 27.90 -13.03
N SER A 320 3.97 28.24 -12.77
CA SER A 320 2.79 27.60 -13.37
C SER A 320 2.09 28.57 -14.34
N GLY A 321 1.22 28.04 -15.21
CA GLY A 321 0.48 28.85 -16.19
C GLY A 321 1.04 28.82 -17.61
N ALA A 322 2.06 28.00 -17.87
CA ALA A 322 2.52 27.70 -19.22
C ALA A 322 1.42 26.94 -19.99
N VAL A 323 1.09 27.39 -21.20
CA VAL A 323 0.01 26.77 -21.99
C VAL A 323 0.57 25.63 -22.83
N LEU A 324 0.20 24.40 -22.48
CA LEU A 324 0.52 23.21 -23.27
C LEU A 324 -0.48 23.02 -24.41
N THR A 325 0.03 22.66 -25.59
CA THR A 325 -0.74 22.24 -26.75
C THR A 325 -0.09 21.02 -27.39
N CYS A 326 -0.89 19.99 -27.71
CA CYS A 326 -0.41 18.85 -28.47
C CYS A 326 -0.54 19.16 -29.97
N ILE A 327 0.58 19.32 -30.67
CA ILE A 327 0.61 19.59 -32.11
C ILE A 327 0.35 18.31 -32.89
N LYS A 328 1.05 17.22 -32.54
CA LYS A 328 0.95 15.91 -33.20
C LYS A 328 0.97 14.78 -32.19
N ASN A 329 0.14 13.78 -32.43
CA ASN A 329 0.11 12.52 -31.70
C ASN A 329 0.04 11.39 -32.74
N GLU A 330 1.20 10.95 -33.19
CA GLU A 330 1.38 9.92 -34.22
C GLU A 330 2.01 8.66 -33.60
N GLU A 331 2.13 7.56 -34.37
CA GLU A 331 2.61 6.26 -33.83
C GLU A 331 4.00 6.33 -33.23
N GLU A 332 4.90 6.98 -33.97
CA GLU A 332 6.33 7.07 -33.69
C GLU A 332 6.73 8.46 -33.18
N ARG A 333 5.77 9.40 -33.03
CA ARG A 333 6.09 10.80 -32.68
C ARG A 333 4.98 11.50 -31.90
N LEU A 334 5.37 12.10 -30.78
CA LEU A 334 4.57 13.07 -30.02
C LEU A 334 5.23 14.45 -30.12
N GLU A 335 4.48 15.47 -30.50
CA GLU A 335 4.94 16.85 -30.60
C GLU A 335 4.11 17.77 -29.71
N LEU A 336 4.76 18.32 -28.68
CA LEU A 336 4.15 19.20 -27.68
C LEU A 336 4.71 20.61 -27.84
N SER A 337 3.85 21.62 -27.74
CA SER A 337 4.25 23.03 -27.70
C SER A 337 3.77 23.70 -26.43
N ILE A 338 4.70 24.33 -25.73
CA ILE A 338 4.50 25.03 -24.47
C ILE A 338 4.73 26.51 -24.75
N THR A 339 3.67 27.31 -24.66
CA THR A 339 3.75 28.76 -24.89
C THR A 339 3.85 29.50 -23.56
N LEU A 340 4.88 30.34 -23.42
CA LEU A 340 5.08 31.25 -22.31
C LEU A 340 4.78 32.67 -22.81
N PRO A 341 3.69 33.31 -22.35
CA PRO A 341 3.33 34.66 -22.77
C PRO A 341 4.39 35.68 -22.30
N LYS A 342 4.33 36.89 -22.87
CA LYS A 342 5.28 37.97 -22.57
C LYS A 342 5.38 38.30 -21.06
N GLU A 343 4.27 38.25 -20.34
CA GLU A 343 4.19 38.52 -18.90
C GLU A 343 4.65 37.33 -18.02
N PHE A 344 4.92 36.16 -18.61
CA PHE A 344 5.37 34.99 -17.85
C PHE A 344 6.76 35.26 -17.26
N PRO A 345 7.04 34.95 -15.99
CA PRO A 345 8.35 35.21 -15.40
C PRO A 345 9.51 34.53 -16.13
N ALA A 346 10.74 34.96 -15.87
CA ALA A 346 11.93 34.33 -16.44
C ALA A 346 12.05 32.88 -15.97
N VAL A 347 12.32 31.96 -16.90
CA VAL A 347 12.68 30.58 -16.56
C VAL A 347 14.17 30.57 -16.28
N VAL A 348 14.55 30.23 -15.06
CA VAL A 348 15.92 30.36 -14.55
C VAL A 348 16.50 29.01 -14.14
N LYS A 349 17.81 28.96 -13.92
CA LYS A 349 18.53 27.75 -13.50
C LYS A 349 17.92 27.14 -12.24
N TYR A 350 17.85 25.81 -12.21
CA TYR A 350 17.35 25.08 -11.05
C TYR A 350 18.20 25.34 -9.81
N ASN A 351 17.53 25.66 -8.70
CA ASN A 351 18.13 25.80 -7.38
C ASN A 351 17.40 24.91 -6.38
N LYS A 352 18.10 23.89 -5.88
CA LYS A 352 17.58 22.91 -4.93
C LYS A 352 17.09 23.55 -3.62
N GLU A 353 17.78 24.57 -3.11
CA GLU A 353 17.42 25.22 -1.84
C GLU A 353 16.10 25.99 -1.94
N VAL A 354 15.75 26.45 -3.14
CA VAL A 354 14.52 27.22 -3.40
C VAL A 354 13.36 26.30 -3.78
N LEU A 355 13.59 25.35 -4.68
CA LEU A 355 12.52 24.55 -5.28
C LEU A 355 12.25 23.23 -4.51
N ALA A 356 13.21 22.77 -3.70
CA ALA A 356 13.13 21.61 -2.80
C ALA A 356 13.15 20.20 -3.42
N GLU A 357 12.91 20.02 -4.73
CA GLU A 357 13.10 18.69 -5.38
C GLU A 357 14.55 18.22 -5.36
N THR A 358 14.81 17.02 -5.88
CA THR A 358 16.13 16.36 -5.80
C THR A 358 16.87 16.27 -7.13
N PHE A 359 16.56 17.15 -8.10
CA PHE A 359 17.26 17.15 -9.39
C PHE A 359 18.77 17.42 -9.25
N GLN A 360 19.59 16.62 -9.95
CA GLN A 360 21.05 16.75 -9.98
C GLN A 360 21.50 17.59 -11.19
N THR A 361 20.99 18.82 -11.31
CA THR A 361 21.28 19.71 -12.43
C THR A 361 21.41 21.16 -12.01
N SER A 362 22.18 21.93 -12.78
CA SER A 362 22.22 23.40 -12.68
C SER A 362 21.50 24.08 -13.85
N PHE A 363 20.89 23.31 -14.75
CA PHE A 363 20.11 23.86 -15.86
C PHE A 363 18.70 24.24 -15.40
N PRO A 364 18.04 25.16 -16.11
CA PRO A 364 16.60 25.35 -15.94
C PRO A 364 15.86 24.05 -16.29
N VAL A 365 14.77 23.79 -15.58
CA VAL A 365 14.00 22.54 -15.63
C VAL A 365 12.56 22.84 -16.04
N VAL A 366 12.06 22.06 -17.00
CA VAL A 366 10.64 22.00 -17.36
C VAL A 366 10.10 20.64 -16.96
N ARG A 367 9.11 20.63 -16.07
CA ARG A 367 8.44 19.43 -15.56
C ARG A 367 7.11 19.22 -16.28
N LEU A 368 6.86 18.00 -16.72
CA LEU A 368 5.61 17.57 -17.32
C LEU A 368 4.97 16.55 -16.38
N MET A 369 4.13 17.06 -15.47
CA MET A 369 3.46 16.28 -14.44
C MET A 369 2.15 15.73 -14.98
N ILE A 370 1.88 14.45 -14.76
CA ILE A 370 0.62 13.82 -15.16
C ILE A 370 -0.42 14.13 -14.08
N GLU A 371 -1.30 15.07 -14.38
CA GLU A 371 -2.35 15.57 -13.50
C GLU A 371 -3.60 15.82 -14.35
N GLY A 372 -4.76 15.30 -13.94
CA GLY A 372 -6.03 15.50 -14.66
C GLY A 372 -7.09 14.46 -14.27
N GLU A 373 -8.22 14.49 -14.97
CA GLU A 373 -9.31 13.53 -14.75
C GLU A 373 -8.95 12.13 -15.27
N GLU A 374 -8.28 12.04 -16.43
CA GLU A 374 -7.82 10.81 -17.09
C GLU A 374 -6.31 10.57 -16.89
N TYR A 375 -5.82 10.91 -15.70
CA TYR A 375 -4.39 10.84 -15.38
C TYR A 375 -3.82 9.41 -15.50
N TYR A 376 -4.64 8.39 -15.18
CA TYR A 376 -4.22 6.99 -15.26
C TYR A 376 -4.00 6.56 -16.71
N GLU A 377 -4.90 6.92 -17.61
CA GLU A 377 -4.81 6.65 -19.04
C GLU A 377 -3.58 7.28 -19.65
N MET A 378 -3.30 8.53 -19.29
CA MET A 378 -2.13 9.25 -19.74
C MET A 378 -0.85 8.57 -19.26
N TYR A 379 -0.79 8.18 -17.98
CA TYR A 379 0.33 7.43 -17.42
C TYR A 379 0.53 6.09 -18.10
N GLU A 380 -0.53 5.28 -18.22
CA GLU A 380 -0.48 3.97 -18.84
C GLU A 380 0.02 4.07 -20.29
N ALA A 381 -0.55 5.01 -21.07
CA ALA A 381 -0.17 5.25 -22.45
C ALA A 381 1.31 5.67 -22.62
N LEU A 382 1.84 6.49 -21.71
CA LEU A 382 3.24 6.89 -21.73
C LEU A 382 4.18 5.78 -21.24
N SER A 383 3.76 4.98 -20.26
CA SER A 383 4.57 3.91 -19.67
C SER A 383 4.93 2.80 -20.67
N GLU A 384 4.06 2.56 -21.67
CA GLU A 384 4.28 1.58 -22.74
C GLU A 384 5.18 2.08 -23.89
N LYS A 385 5.41 3.40 -23.96
CA LYS A 385 6.18 4.02 -25.04
C LYS A 385 7.66 4.04 -24.72
N LEU A 386 8.45 3.49 -25.64
CA LEU A 386 9.90 3.46 -25.56
C LEU A 386 10.48 4.61 -26.38
N ILE A 387 11.07 5.60 -25.73
CA ILE A 387 11.73 6.73 -26.37
C ILE A 387 12.88 6.22 -27.24
N LYS A 388 12.94 6.79 -28.44
CA LYS A 388 14.12 6.88 -29.28
C LYS A 388 14.84 8.18 -28.92
N ASN A 389 14.32 9.34 -29.34
CA ASN A 389 14.96 10.64 -29.15
C ASN A 389 14.00 11.70 -28.59
N ILE A 390 14.56 12.76 -28.00
CA ILE A 390 13.83 13.99 -27.67
C ILE A 390 14.58 15.17 -28.28
N GLU A 391 13.96 15.88 -29.22
CA GLU A 391 14.42 17.18 -29.73
C GLU A 391 13.68 18.29 -28.97
N ILE A 392 14.44 19.24 -28.45
CA ILE A 392 13.94 20.46 -27.83
C ILE A 392 14.25 21.59 -28.79
N ALA A 393 13.23 22.38 -29.14
CA ALA A 393 13.38 23.62 -29.87
C ALA A 393 12.74 24.76 -29.08
N VAL A 394 13.36 25.93 -29.13
CA VAL A 394 12.83 27.16 -28.55
C VAL A 394 12.78 28.24 -29.63
N ASP A 395 11.67 28.96 -29.66
CA ASP A 395 11.47 30.15 -30.48
C ASP A 395 11.12 31.30 -29.56
N VAL A 396 11.94 32.35 -29.55
CA VAL A 396 11.77 33.52 -28.69
C VAL A 396 11.57 34.75 -29.55
N LYS A 397 10.51 35.51 -29.27
CA LYS A 397 10.16 36.72 -29.99
C LYS A 397 10.11 37.92 -29.07
N GLY A 398 10.57 39.07 -29.56
CA GLY A 398 10.47 40.34 -28.86
C GLY A 398 11.51 40.55 -27.75
N VAL A 399 12.72 39.99 -27.89
CA VAL A 399 13.82 40.22 -26.93
C VAL A 399 14.29 41.67 -27.06
N LYS A 400 14.37 42.39 -25.94
CA LYS A 400 14.78 43.81 -25.89
C LYS A 400 16.00 44.05 -25.00
N SER A 401 16.28 43.17 -24.05
CA SER A 401 17.42 43.19 -23.13
C SER A 401 18.73 42.77 -23.81
N ILE A 402 19.03 43.45 -24.91
CA ILE A 402 20.20 43.24 -25.76
C ILE A 402 21.27 44.24 -25.34
N GLN A 403 22.50 43.75 -25.22
CA GLN A 403 23.67 44.59 -24.99
C GLN A 403 24.15 45.15 -26.33
N ILE A 404 24.21 46.47 -26.45
CA ILE A 404 24.56 47.15 -27.69
C ILE A 404 25.78 48.06 -27.46
N GLU A 405 26.64 48.14 -28.47
CA GLU A 405 27.90 48.89 -28.41
C GLU A 405 28.18 49.49 -29.80
N ASN A 406 28.83 50.66 -29.85
CA ASN A 406 29.35 51.23 -31.09
C ASN A 406 30.85 51.54 -30.92
N ASP A 407 31.48 52.16 -31.92
CA ASP A 407 32.91 52.49 -31.86
C ASP A 407 33.31 53.42 -30.70
N ASN A 408 32.36 54.11 -30.04
CA ASN A 408 32.60 54.96 -28.87
C ASN A 408 32.35 54.25 -27.52
N GLY A 409 31.85 53.01 -27.53
CA GLY A 409 31.59 52.19 -26.34
C GLY A 409 30.12 51.76 -26.20
N ALA A 410 29.78 51.29 -24.99
CA ALA A 410 28.48 50.70 -24.69
C ALA A 410 27.33 51.73 -24.78
N LEU A 411 26.19 51.28 -25.31
CA LEU A 411 24.97 52.05 -25.49
C LEU A 411 23.85 51.50 -24.60
N ASN A 412 22.84 52.33 -24.31
CA ASN A 412 21.64 51.92 -23.57
C ASN A 412 20.50 51.68 -24.57
N SER A 413 20.06 50.43 -24.72
CA SER A 413 18.97 50.01 -25.63
C SER A 413 17.58 50.44 -25.19
N GLU A 414 17.40 50.88 -23.94
CA GLU A 414 16.12 51.37 -23.40
C GLU A 414 15.82 52.83 -23.79
N LYS A 415 16.80 53.53 -24.36
CA LYS A 415 16.68 54.93 -24.80
C LYS A 415 17.09 55.03 -26.26
N PRO A 416 16.57 56.00 -27.04
CA PRO A 416 17.07 56.21 -28.40
C PRO A 416 18.58 56.46 -28.46
N TYR A 417 19.27 55.88 -29.44
CA TYR A 417 20.73 55.88 -29.54
C TYR A 417 21.21 56.02 -30.99
N TYR A 418 22.49 56.36 -31.17
CA TYR A 418 23.15 56.39 -32.48
C TYR A 418 23.97 55.11 -32.69
N PRO A 419 23.49 54.13 -33.49
CA PRO A 419 24.18 52.85 -33.65
C PRO A 419 25.57 53.00 -34.26
N PHE A 420 25.72 53.96 -35.18
CA PHE A 420 26.97 54.23 -35.90
C PHE A 420 27.67 55.51 -35.41
N THR A 421 27.51 55.84 -34.11
CA THR A 421 27.93 57.10 -33.48
C THR A 421 27.16 58.34 -33.98
N ALA A 422 27.30 59.46 -33.26
CA ALA A 422 26.72 60.75 -33.70
C ALA A 422 27.42 61.33 -34.94
N GLN A 423 28.54 60.73 -35.38
CA GLN A 423 29.23 61.11 -36.60
C GLN A 423 29.61 59.87 -37.43
N PRO A 424 28.64 59.23 -38.10
CA PRO A 424 28.86 58.00 -38.85
C PRO A 424 29.76 58.21 -40.07
N VAL A 425 30.90 57.52 -40.07
CA VAL A 425 31.84 57.42 -41.20
C VAL A 425 31.75 56.05 -41.86
N LYS A 426 32.27 55.92 -43.08
CA LYS A 426 32.41 54.62 -43.74
C LYS A 426 33.25 53.68 -42.85
N GLY A 427 32.72 52.49 -42.56
CA GLY A 427 33.33 51.50 -41.69
C GLY A 427 32.95 51.64 -40.20
N SER A 428 32.03 52.54 -39.85
CA SER A 428 31.50 52.62 -38.47
C SER A 428 30.79 51.32 -38.10
N ASN A 429 31.04 50.82 -36.89
CA ASN A 429 30.53 49.54 -36.43
C ASN A 429 29.48 49.70 -35.33
N PHE A 430 28.47 48.84 -35.40
CA PHE A 430 27.47 48.63 -34.38
C PHE A 430 27.49 47.16 -33.96
N TYR A 431 27.70 46.91 -32.67
CA TYR A 431 27.84 45.59 -32.09
C TYR A 431 26.60 45.24 -31.28
N ILE A 432 26.07 44.05 -31.51
CA ILE A 432 24.84 43.52 -30.90
C ILE A 432 25.20 42.23 -30.17
N ARG A 433 24.97 42.20 -28.86
CA ARG A 433 25.25 41.08 -27.97
C ARG A 433 23.99 40.61 -27.25
N CYS A 434 23.63 39.34 -27.43
CA CYS A 434 22.54 38.70 -26.70
C CYS A 434 23.09 37.48 -25.94
N PRO A 435 23.55 37.65 -24.69
CA PRO A 435 24.15 36.56 -23.91
C PRO A 435 23.25 35.33 -23.78
N GLU A 436 21.94 35.55 -23.61
CA GLU A 436 20.93 34.49 -23.53
C GLU A 436 20.90 33.60 -24.79
N MET A 437 20.94 34.19 -25.98
CA MET A 437 20.92 33.45 -27.25
C MET A 437 22.26 32.75 -27.50
N PHE A 438 23.36 33.45 -27.24
CA PHE A 438 24.71 32.98 -27.52
C PHE A 438 25.16 31.83 -26.62
N SER A 439 24.63 31.73 -25.39
CA SER A 439 24.87 30.57 -24.53
C SER A 439 24.19 29.29 -25.02
N LYS A 440 23.36 29.35 -26.07
CA LYS A 440 22.59 28.23 -26.62
C LYS A 440 23.11 27.81 -28.00
N LYS A 441 22.68 26.64 -28.45
CA LYS A 441 22.81 26.19 -29.84
C LYS A 441 21.72 26.82 -30.72
N TRP A 442 21.83 28.13 -30.90
CA TRP A 442 20.92 28.92 -31.71
C TRP A 442 21.09 28.64 -33.20
N GLN A 443 20.02 28.78 -33.99
CA GLN A 443 20.01 28.53 -35.43
C GLN A 443 19.89 29.82 -36.23
N ASN A 444 18.86 30.61 -35.92
CA ASN A 444 18.53 31.83 -36.64
C ASN A 444 18.31 32.95 -35.62
N ALA A 445 18.70 34.17 -35.98
CA ALA A 445 18.42 35.39 -35.25
C ALA A 445 17.93 36.46 -36.23
N ASP A 446 16.72 36.96 -36.04
CA ASP A 446 16.14 38.04 -36.82
C ASP A 446 16.19 39.34 -35.99
N ILE A 447 16.88 40.35 -36.52
CA ILE A 447 17.07 41.63 -35.85
C ILE A 447 16.28 42.70 -36.61
N THR A 448 15.51 43.49 -35.87
CA THR A 448 14.82 44.68 -36.38
C THR A 448 15.26 45.89 -35.55
N ILE A 449 15.66 46.98 -36.20
CA ILE A 449 15.93 48.26 -35.54
C ILE A 449 15.02 49.30 -36.21
N ASN A 450 14.21 49.98 -35.40
CA ASN A 450 13.31 51.03 -35.87
C ASN A 450 14.01 52.38 -35.82
N TRP A 451 13.89 53.18 -36.88
CA TRP A 451 14.54 54.50 -36.96
C TRP A 451 13.63 55.61 -36.45
N LYS A 452 14.11 56.38 -35.49
CA LYS A 452 13.41 57.52 -34.88
C LYS A 452 13.59 58.78 -35.70
N ASN A 453 12.51 59.55 -35.89
CA ASN A 453 12.53 60.83 -36.62
C ASN A 453 13.11 60.71 -38.04
N ALA A 454 12.96 59.55 -38.69
CA ALA A 454 13.37 59.38 -40.07
C ALA A 454 12.51 60.29 -40.98
N PRO A 455 13.08 60.85 -42.06
CA PRO A 455 12.33 61.68 -43.02
C PRO A 455 11.27 60.84 -43.76
N ASP A 456 10.33 61.50 -44.46
CA ASP A 456 9.34 60.79 -45.30
C ASP A 456 9.98 60.04 -46.48
N SER A 457 11.13 60.54 -46.97
CA SER A 457 11.88 59.98 -48.09
C SER A 457 13.36 60.27 -47.91
N ILE A 458 14.17 59.21 -47.77
CA ILE A 458 15.63 59.33 -47.67
C ILE A 458 16.17 59.90 -48.98
N LYS A 459 15.71 59.42 -50.13
CA LYS A 459 16.11 59.93 -51.44
C LYS A 459 15.86 61.44 -51.56
N ASP A 460 14.68 61.92 -51.17
CA ASP A 460 14.32 63.33 -51.35
C ASP A 460 15.08 64.25 -50.38
N LEU A 461 15.31 63.79 -49.15
CA LEU A 461 16.14 64.51 -48.16
C LEU A 461 17.52 64.84 -48.74
N TYR A 462 18.14 63.87 -49.43
CA TYR A 462 19.48 63.97 -49.99
C TYR A 462 19.52 64.47 -51.45
N SER A 463 18.44 65.06 -51.98
CA SER A 463 18.37 65.54 -53.38
C SER A 463 19.45 66.58 -53.77
N GLY A 464 19.97 67.36 -52.81
CA GLY A 464 21.06 68.32 -53.00
C GLY A 464 22.48 67.75 -52.93
N TYR A 465 22.65 66.44 -52.68
CA TYR A 465 23.97 65.81 -52.47
C TYR A 465 24.55 65.28 -53.77
N VAL A 466 25.31 66.12 -54.49
CA VAL A 466 25.78 65.82 -55.87
C VAL A 466 27.27 65.45 -55.96
N ILE A 467 28.00 65.42 -54.84
CA ILE A 467 29.43 65.08 -54.80
C ILE A 467 29.68 63.92 -53.82
N GLN A 468 30.68 63.10 -54.13
CA GLN A 468 31.09 61.98 -53.28
C GLN A 468 31.89 62.45 -52.06
N PRO A 469 31.91 61.68 -50.95
CA PRO A 469 32.88 61.87 -49.87
C PRO A 469 34.31 62.00 -50.38
N ASN A 470 35.09 62.92 -49.79
CA ASN A 470 36.47 63.26 -50.18
C ASN A 470 36.68 63.82 -51.60
N GLN A 471 35.62 64.14 -52.35
CA GLN A 471 35.75 64.83 -53.63
C GLN A 471 36.07 66.31 -53.41
N ASN A 472 37.23 66.77 -53.89
CA ASN A 472 37.56 68.19 -53.97
C ASN A 472 37.03 68.75 -55.28
N ILE A 473 36.20 69.79 -55.19
CA ILE A 473 35.58 70.43 -56.36
C ILE A 473 35.69 71.95 -56.21
N SER A 474 36.04 72.64 -57.30
CA SER A 474 36.02 74.10 -57.34
C SER A 474 34.59 74.63 -57.46
N LEU A 475 34.37 75.91 -57.18
CA LEU A 475 33.04 76.53 -57.36
C LEU A 475 32.56 76.43 -58.81
N SER A 476 33.44 76.67 -59.80
CA SER A 476 33.11 76.57 -61.22
C SER A 476 32.74 75.15 -61.65
N ASP A 477 33.43 74.14 -61.10
CA ASP A 477 33.12 72.74 -61.39
C ASP A 477 31.79 72.31 -60.76
N PHE A 478 31.51 72.77 -59.54
CA PHE A 478 30.25 72.53 -58.86
C PHE A 478 29.06 73.15 -59.61
N GLU A 479 29.21 74.37 -60.11
CA GLU A 479 28.24 75.05 -60.98
C GLU A 479 27.94 74.23 -62.25
N GLY A 480 28.96 73.61 -62.85
CA GLY A 480 28.85 72.76 -64.04
C GLY A 480 28.23 71.37 -63.83
N LEU A 481 28.12 70.88 -62.58
CA LEU A 481 27.54 69.56 -62.30
C LEU A 481 26.04 69.50 -62.63
N LYS A 482 25.58 68.38 -63.18
CA LYS A 482 24.13 68.09 -63.28
C LYS A 482 23.58 67.78 -61.88
N ASN A 483 22.35 68.19 -61.59
CA ASN A 483 21.69 68.05 -60.28
C ASN A 483 21.31 66.59 -59.91
N SER A 484 22.06 65.59 -60.34
CA SER A 484 21.83 64.19 -59.97
C SER A 484 22.44 63.91 -58.59
N SER A 485 21.61 63.70 -57.58
CA SER A 485 22.08 63.28 -56.26
C SER A 485 22.79 61.92 -56.33
N ILE A 486 23.82 61.75 -55.50
CA ILE A 486 24.48 60.46 -55.30
C ILE A 486 23.56 59.46 -54.58
N VAL A 487 22.58 59.95 -53.82
CA VAL A 487 21.55 59.15 -53.14
C VAL A 487 20.39 58.91 -54.11
N GLY A 488 20.53 57.88 -54.95
CA GLY A 488 19.56 57.58 -56.02
C GLY A 488 18.25 56.91 -55.56
N SER A 489 18.24 56.31 -54.37
CA SER A 489 17.11 55.60 -53.77
C SER A 489 17.21 55.62 -52.25
N ASP A 490 16.13 55.25 -51.55
CA ASP A 490 16.13 55.15 -50.10
C ASP A 490 17.10 54.08 -49.56
N GLY A 491 17.31 53.02 -50.33
CA GLY A 491 18.28 51.95 -50.06
C GLY A 491 19.73 52.30 -50.43
N TYR A 492 20.07 53.58 -50.60
CA TYR A 492 21.44 53.99 -50.92
C TYR A 492 22.44 53.64 -49.80
N PHE A 493 22.04 53.83 -48.55
CA PHE A 493 22.89 53.50 -47.40
C PHE A 493 22.82 52.00 -47.14
N LYS A 494 23.98 51.37 -47.21
CA LYS A 494 24.18 49.94 -47.10
C LYS A 494 24.99 49.59 -45.85
N ALA A 495 24.80 48.38 -45.35
CA ALA A 495 25.63 47.82 -44.30
C ALA A 495 25.97 46.36 -44.59
N ASP A 496 27.06 45.90 -43.99
CA ASP A 496 27.46 44.50 -43.96
C ASP A 496 27.29 43.94 -42.55
N VAL A 497 26.91 42.67 -42.44
CA VAL A 497 26.66 41.97 -41.17
C VAL A 497 27.62 40.80 -41.04
N ALA A 498 28.34 40.77 -39.92
CA ALA A 498 29.23 39.67 -39.58
C ALA A 498 28.92 39.12 -38.18
N LEU A 499 29.18 37.82 -37.98
CA LEU A 499 29.06 37.13 -36.69
C LEU A 499 30.46 36.74 -36.20
N LEU A 500 30.78 37.08 -34.96
CA LEU A 500 31.96 36.57 -34.27
C LEU A 500 31.64 35.19 -33.70
N ASP A 501 32.27 34.15 -34.26
CA ASP A 501 32.16 32.76 -33.80
C ASP A 501 33.58 32.17 -33.66
N LYS A 502 33.90 31.61 -32.49
CA LYS A 502 35.24 31.04 -32.18
C LYS A 502 36.38 32.00 -32.51
N GLU A 503 36.25 33.26 -32.08
CA GLU A 503 37.22 34.34 -32.32
C GLU A 503 37.42 34.71 -33.81
N ILE A 504 36.60 34.20 -34.73
CA ILE A 504 36.67 34.48 -36.16
C ILE A 504 35.38 35.19 -36.62
N TRP A 505 35.53 36.26 -37.40
CA TRP A 505 34.41 36.95 -38.03
C TRP A 505 33.97 36.24 -39.30
N TYR A 506 32.70 35.86 -39.36
CA TYR A 506 32.05 35.29 -40.54
C TYR A 506 31.05 36.28 -41.11
N GLU A 507 31.17 36.63 -42.38
CA GLU A 507 30.15 37.42 -43.09
C GLU A 507 28.83 36.63 -43.19
N LYS A 508 27.72 37.33 -43.00
CA LYS A 508 26.37 36.75 -42.92
C LYS A 508 25.39 37.40 -43.88
N ALA A 509 25.53 38.71 -44.10
CA ALA A 509 24.80 39.45 -45.11
C ALA A 509 25.65 40.64 -45.57
N ASN A 510 25.63 40.94 -46.87
CA ASN A 510 26.36 42.06 -47.46
C ASN A 510 25.38 42.98 -48.19
N ASP A 511 25.69 44.27 -48.23
CA ASP A 511 24.88 45.32 -48.88
C ASP A 511 23.39 45.35 -48.46
N ILE A 512 23.11 45.12 -47.17
CA ILE A 512 21.75 45.25 -46.62
C ILE A 512 21.31 46.72 -46.57
N ASP A 513 20.04 46.98 -46.90
CA ASP A 513 19.48 48.34 -46.83
C ASP A 513 19.41 48.81 -45.38
N VAL A 514 20.11 49.89 -45.05
CA VAL A 514 20.01 50.52 -43.72
C VAL A 514 18.63 51.15 -43.53
N PHE A 515 18.06 51.70 -44.59
CA PHE A 515 16.73 52.33 -44.57
C PHE A 515 15.77 51.61 -45.51
N SER A 516 14.97 50.71 -44.95
CA SER A 516 13.85 50.07 -45.66
C SER A 516 12.52 50.64 -45.14
N LYS A 517 11.69 51.19 -46.04
CA LYS A 517 10.39 51.78 -45.70
C LYS A 517 9.29 50.73 -45.63
N GLU A 518 8.53 50.67 -44.54
CA GLU A 518 7.39 49.78 -44.38
C GLU A 518 6.30 50.43 -43.52
N LYS A 519 5.06 50.54 -44.03
CA LYS A 519 3.90 51.16 -43.34
C LYS A 519 4.25 52.49 -42.65
N ASP A 520 4.91 53.38 -43.39
CA ASP A 520 5.32 54.74 -43.00
C ASP A 520 6.44 54.90 -41.96
N ALA A 521 7.19 53.83 -41.66
CA ALA A 521 8.42 53.93 -40.86
C ALA A 521 9.62 53.29 -41.58
N TYR A 522 10.80 53.88 -41.41
CA TYR A 522 12.05 53.27 -41.83
C TYR A 522 12.58 52.33 -40.75
N LYS A 523 13.11 51.18 -41.18
CA LYS A 523 13.79 50.21 -40.32
C LYS A 523 14.95 49.55 -41.06
N ILE A 524 15.85 48.92 -40.30
CA ILE A 524 16.79 47.92 -40.83
C ILE A 524 16.33 46.55 -40.34
N ARG A 525 16.34 45.56 -41.23
CA ARG A 525 16.05 44.16 -40.92
C ARG A 525 17.06 43.25 -41.55
N PHE A 526 17.57 42.31 -40.77
CA PHE A 526 18.47 41.27 -41.27
C PHE A 526 18.36 40.02 -40.41
N SER A 527 18.68 38.89 -41.03
CA SER A 527 18.71 37.59 -40.37
C SER A 527 20.15 37.08 -40.34
N VAL A 528 20.55 36.54 -39.20
CA VAL A 528 21.84 35.88 -39.02
C VAL A 528 21.57 34.41 -38.79
N ASN A 529 22.27 33.55 -39.53
CA ASN A 529 22.18 32.10 -39.35
C ASN A 529 23.49 31.56 -38.78
N ASN A 530 23.39 30.68 -37.78
CA ASN A 530 24.53 29.99 -37.21
C ASN A 530 24.67 28.59 -37.79
N ALA A 531 25.89 28.24 -38.22
CA ALA A 531 26.24 26.91 -38.69
C ALA A 531 26.99 26.09 -37.63
N SER A 532 27.36 26.71 -36.50
CA SER A 532 28.04 26.01 -35.40
C SER A 532 27.12 24.97 -34.78
N ASN A 533 27.69 23.80 -34.49
CA ASN A 533 27.00 22.68 -33.85
C ASN A 533 27.22 22.62 -32.34
N LYS A 534 27.89 23.62 -31.75
CA LYS A 534 28.19 23.71 -30.32
C LYS A 534 27.58 24.99 -29.74
N ALA A 535 27.02 24.90 -28.54
CA ALA A 535 26.56 26.07 -27.79
C ALA A 535 27.74 26.95 -27.34
N GLY A 536 27.51 28.25 -27.16
CA GLY A 536 28.49 29.15 -26.55
C GLY A 536 29.68 29.56 -27.43
N THR A 537 29.68 29.26 -28.73
CA THR A 537 30.80 29.59 -29.61
C THR A 537 30.72 30.99 -30.22
N SER A 538 29.51 31.54 -30.31
CA SER A 538 29.26 32.86 -30.89
C SER A 538 29.15 33.91 -29.81
N GLU A 539 29.63 35.12 -30.06
CA GLU A 539 29.71 36.16 -29.01
C GLU A 539 29.04 37.47 -29.39
N THR A 540 29.11 37.89 -30.65
CA THR A 540 28.70 39.24 -31.07
C THR A 540 28.32 39.26 -32.54
N ILE A 541 27.27 40.02 -32.88
CA ILE A 541 26.94 40.39 -34.26
C ILE A 541 27.44 41.82 -34.50
N ARG A 542 28.15 42.05 -35.60
CA ARG A 542 28.62 43.37 -36.02
C ARG A 542 27.89 43.78 -37.29
N VAL A 543 27.37 45.00 -37.28
CA VAL A 543 26.83 45.70 -38.45
C VAL A 543 27.82 46.82 -38.80
N THR A 544 28.37 46.80 -40.00
CA THR A 544 29.36 47.78 -40.48
C THR A 544 28.72 48.63 -41.57
N LEU A 545 28.79 49.95 -41.44
CA LEU A 545 28.22 50.88 -42.42
C LEU A 545 29.12 51.03 -43.66
N ASN A 546 28.58 50.84 -44.87
CA ASN A 546 29.37 50.84 -46.13
C ASN A 546 29.64 52.24 -46.68
N GLN A 547 28.87 53.24 -46.24
CA GLN A 547 28.98 54.66 -46.61
C GLN A 547 29.00 55.55 -45.34
N SER A 548 29.44 56.81 -45.42
CA SER A 548 29.13 57.79 -44.35
C SER A 548 27.69 58.27 -44.50
N SER A 549 27.08 58.87 -43.49
CA SER A 549 25.79 59.58 -43.65
C SER A 549 25.92 60.93 -44.37
N LEU A 550 27.01 61.16 -45.11
CA LEU A 550 27.31 62.35 -45.92
C LEU A 550 27.40 63.69 -45.16
N GLN A 551 27.42 63.64 -43.82
CA GLN A 551 27.70 64.80 -42.96
C GLN A 551 29.09 65.44 -43.20
N ASP A 552 30.05 64.66 -43.71
CA ASP A 552 31.39 65.12 -44.08
C ASP A 552 31.37 65.97 -45.35
N VAL A 553 30.31 65.81 -46.16
CA VAL A 553 30.11 66.51 -47.42
C VAL A 553 29.17 67.71 -47.26
N TYR A 554 28.23 67.64 -46.30
CA TYR A 554 27.19 68.66 -46.09
C TYR A 554 27.72 70.10 -45.95
N PRO A 555 28.70 70.43 -45.08
CA PRO A 555 29.19 71.82 -44.95
C PRO A 555 29.80 72.37 -46.25
N LYS A 556 30.49 71.51 -47.01
CA LYS A 556 31.10 71.87 -48.30
C LYS A 556 30.01 72.16 -49.34
N LEU A 557 29.04 71.26 -49.48
CA LEU A 557 27.92 71.44 -50.40
C LEU A 557 27.06 72.65 -50.03
N TYR A 558 26.80 72.87 -48.74
CA TYR A 558 26.05 74.01 -48.24
C TYR A 558 26.76 75.33 -48.59
N THR A 559 28.07 75.40 -48.38
CA THR A 559 28.89 76.58 -48.73
C THR A 559 28.95 76.81 -50.24
N LEU A 560 29.16 75.75 -51.03
CA LEU A 560 29.21 75.82 -52.50
C LEU A 560 27.86 76.21 -53.10
N ALA A 561 26.75 75.69 -52.56
CA ALA A 561 25.40 76.06 -52.99
C ALA A 561 25.11 77.54 -52.71
N LEU A 562 25.46 78.05 -51.53
CA LEU A 562 25.27 79.47 -51.18
C LEU A 562 26.21 80.42 -51.93
N SER A 563 27.41 79.96 -52.30
CA SER A 563 28.40 80.75 -53.05
C SER A 563 28.18 80.72 -54.56
N SER A 564 27.33 79.82 -55.06
CA SER A 564 27.04 79.67 -56.50
C SER A 564 26.17 80.81 -57.04
N ASN A 565 26.37 81.16 -58.32
CA ASN A 565 25.55 82.18 -58.96
C ASN A 565 24.08 81.69 -59.06
N PRO A 566 23.09 82.51 -58.64
CA PRO A 566 21.67 82.15 -58.70
C PRO A 566 21.17 81.65 -60.07
N THR A 567 21.84 82.01 -61.18
CA THR A 567 21.50 81.53 -62.53
C THR A 567 21.67 80.02 -62.71
N PHE A 568 22.56 79.37 -61.95
CA PHE A 568 22.79 77.92 -62.02
C PHE A 568 21.77 77.08 -61.23
N LYS A 569 20.90 77.71 -60.41
CA LYS A 569 19.81 77.07 -59.65
C LYS A 569 20.25 75.82 -58.88
N LYS A 570 21.35 75.92 -58.13
CA LYS A 570 21.81 74.84 -57.26
C LYS A 570 20.88 74.68 -56.06
N LEU A 571 20.54 73.43 -55.75
CA LEU A 571 19.76 73.10 -54.55
C LEU A 571 20.65 73.28 -53.32
N ILE A 572 20.12 73.96 -52.31
CA ILE A 572 20.74 73.98 -50.99
C ILE A 572 20.51 72.59 -50.38
N PRO A 573 21.55 71.85 -49.98
CA PRO A 573 21.38 70.53 -49.37
C PRO A 573 20.66 70.65 -48.03
N ASN A 574 19.76 69.71 -47.72
CA ASN A 574 19.19 69.58 -46.39
C ASN A 574 20.23 68.97 -45.42
N GLU A 575 20.05 69.20 -44.13
CA GLU A 575 20.86 68.52 -43.11
C GLU A 575 20.71 66.99 -43.22
N PRO A 576 21.81 66.22 -43.18
CA PRO A 576 21.74 64.79 -43.37
C PRO A 576 21.10 64.11 -42.17
N TYR A 577 20.24 63.13 -42.44
CA TYR A 577 19.68 62.29 -41.38
C TYR A 577 20.74 61.32 -40.86
N ILE A 578 21.11 61.48 -39.60
CA ILE A 578 22.00 60.58 -38.88
C ILE A 578 21.16 59.41 -38.34
N PRO A 579 21.50 58.14 -38.64
CA PRO A 579 20.76 56.98 -38.16
C PRO A 579 20.57 57.02 -36.64
N PHE A 580 19.34 57.28 -36.20
CA PHE A 580 18.99 57.41 -34.80
C PHE A 580 17.95 56.34 -34.47
N ALA A 581 18.35 55.29 -33.75
CA ALA A 581 17.50 54.16 -33.46
C ALA A 581 16.52 54.53 -32.33
N GLU A 582 15.25 54.16 -32.50
CA GLU A 582 14.23 54.24 -31.44
C GLU A 582 14.36 53.05 -30.49
N ASP A 583 14.38 51.84 -31.05
CA ASP A 583 14.55 50.59 -30.34
C ASP A 583 15.16 49.50 -31.24
N ILE A 584 15.52 48.39 -30.62
CA ILE A 584 15.97 47.16 -31.24
C ILE A 584 15.15 45.99 -30.70
N GLU A 585 14.78 45.10 -31.60
CA GLU A 585 14.09 43.85 -31.29
C GLU A 585 14.84 42.68 -31.93
N LEU A 586 15.03 41.62 -31.15
CA LEU A 586 15.66 40.37 -31.59
C LEU A 586 14.69 39.21 -31.39
N ASN A 587 14.52 38.43 -32.45
CA ASN A 587 13.87 37.12 -32.39
C ASN A 587 14.93 36.06 -32.65
N TYR A 588 14.88 34.93 -31.95
CA TYR A 588 15.81 33.84 -32.21
C TYR A 588 15.16 32.47 -32.06
N SER A 589 15.77 31.48 -32.71
CA SER A 589 15.44 30.08 -32.49
C SER A 589 16.68 29.28 -32.10
N ALA A 590 16.51 28.29 -31.23
CA ALA A 590 17.57 27.38 -30.81
C ALA A 590 17.05 25.96 -30.67
N LYS A 591 17.91 24.97 -30.88
CA LYS A 591 17.51 23.56 -30.74
C LYS A 591 18.62 22.65 -30.27
N GLU A 592 18.25 21.59 -29.58
CA GLU A 592 19.16 20.53 -29.16
C GLU A 592 18.45 19.19 -29.06
N ASN A 593 19.22 18.09 -29.16
CA ASN A 593 18.75 16.73 -29.00
C ASN A 593 19.28 16.10 -27.71
N ALA A 594 18.44 15.31 -27.04
CA ALA A 594 18.81 14.55 -25.84
C ALA A 594 19.78 13.41 -26.13
N TYR A 595 19.65 12.77 -27.29
CA TYR A 595 20.50 11.64 -27.68
C TYR A 595 21.12 11.89 -29.06
N SER A 596 22.39 11.52 -29.22
CA SER A 596 23.05 11.51 -30.52
C SER A 596 23.36 10.07 -30.95
N TYR A 597 22.97 9.73 -32.17
CA TYR A 597 23.19 8.41 -32.77
C TYR A 597 24.35 8.48 -33.74
N LEU A 598 25.27 7.52 -33.63
CA LEU A 598 26.39 7.36 -34.56
C LEU A 598 25.93 6.94 -35.97
N ASP A 599 24.76 6.30 -36.10
CA ASP A 599 24.20 5.84 -37.38
C ASP A 599 22.67 6.02 -37.42
N ARG A 600 22.15 6.56 -38.53
CA ARG A 600 20.72 6.90 -38.72
C ARG A 600 19.85 5.67 -39.02
N LYS A 601 20.43 4.50 -39.31
CA LYS A 601 19.72 3.29 -39.74
C LYS A 601 19.87 2.06 -38.84
N SER A 602 20.68 2.12 -37.79
CA SER A 602 20.89 0.98 -36.87
C SER A 602 20.56 1.38 -35.43
N ALA A 603 20.03 0.41 -34.67
CA ALA A 603 19.80 0.53 -33.23
C ALA A 603 21.14 0.43 -32.45
N GLY A 604 22.13 1.24 -32.83
CA GLY A 604 23.43 1.31 -32.18
C GLY A 604 23.38 2.01 -30.81
N GLU A 605 24.47 1.91 -30.04
CA GLU A 605 24.66 2.58 -28.74
C GLU A 605 24.43 4.10 -28.88
N ALA A 606 23.36 4.60 -28.26
CA ALA A 606 23.06 6.02 -28.22
C ALA A 606 23.99 6.70 -27.22
N SER A 607 24.67 7.78 -27.63
CA SER A 607 25.45 8.59 -26.68
C SER A 607 24.59 9.74 -26.16
N LYS A 608 24.54 9.85 -24.83
CA LYS A 608 23.80 10.89 -24.12
C LYS A 608 24.42 12.26 -24.42
N ASN A 609 23.59 13.23 -24.75
CA ASN A 609 24.03 14.62 -24.82
C ASN A 609 24.01 15.23 -23.42
N ASN A 610 25.12 15.82 -22.98
CA ASN A 610 25.19 16.46 -21.66
C ASN A 610 24.42 17.79 -21.59
N GLU A 611 24.02 18.39 -22.72
CA GLU A 611 23.26 19.65 -22.76
C GLU A 611 21.75 19.48 -22.49
N VAL A 612 21.25 18.24 -22.56
CA VAL A 612 19.85 17.90 -22.31
C VAL A 612 19.78 16.67 -21.42
N GLN A 613 19.29 16.87 -20.21
CA GLN A 613 19.15 15.82 -19.21
C GLN A 613 17.66 15.48 -19.05
N LEU A 614 17.36 14.19 -19.00
CA LEU A 614 16.01 13.68 -18.81
C LEU A 614 15.89 13.10 -17.42
N TYR A 615 14.84 13.46 -16.71
CA TYR A 615 14.54 13.00 -15.37
C TYR A 615 13.19 12.32 -15.34
N HIS A 616 13.10 11.24 -14.58
CA HIS A 616 11.84 10.64 -14.18
C HIS A 616 11.31 11.34 -12.93
N GLU A 617 10.03 11.71 -12.96
CA GLU A 617 9.28 12.14 -11.78
C GLU A 617 8.59 10.91 -11.20
N ASP A 618 9.20 10.32 -10.19
CA ASP A 618 8.72 9.11 -9.53
C ASP A 618 7.84 9.47 -8.32
N ALA A 619 7.13 8.49 -7.78
CA ALA A 619 6.18 8.64 -6.68
C ALA A 619 6.76 9.35 -5.44
N PHE A 620 8.06 9.18 -5.17
CA PHE A 620 8.72 9.68 -3.97
C PHE A 620 9.93 10.59 -4.23
N GLY A 621 10.30 10.83 -5.49
CA GLY A 621 11.48 11.63 -5.82
C GLY A 621 11.82 11.67 -7.30
N GLN A 622 12.83 12.47 -7.65
CA GLN A 622 13.25 12.68 -9.03
C GLN A 622 14.62 12.05 -9.26
N TYR A 623 14.83 11.41 -10.39
CA TYR A 623 16.14 10.84 -10.73
C TYR A 623 16.41 10.91 -12.22
N GLU A 624 17.69 11.05 -12.56
CA GLU A 624 18.08 11.14 -13.96
C GLU A 624 17.86 9.79 -14.63
N LYS A 625 17.22 9.82 -15.80
CA LYS A 625 16.93 8.64 -16.60
C LYS A 625 18.22 8.10 -17.20
N GLU A 626 18.52 6.83 -16.92
CA GLU A 626 19.62 6.10 -17.56
C GLU A 626 19.38 5.92 -19.07
N VAL A 627 20.45 5.87 -19.86
CA VAL A 627 20.35 5.71 -21.32
C VAL A 627 19.71 4.38 -21.72
N GLU A 628 19.98 3.32 -20.95
CA GLU A 628 19.43 1.97 -21.20
C GLU A 628 17.93 1.89 -20.91
N THR A 629 17.44 2.71 -19.96
CA THR A 629 16.01 2.81 -19.66
C THR A 629 15.33 3.54 -20.81
N LYS A 630 14.47 2.87 -21.57
CA LYS A 630 13.83 3.48 -22.75
C LYS A 630 12.48 4.13 -22.45
N SER A 631 11.86 3.89 -21.29
CA SER A 631 10.57 4.54 -20.95
C SER A 631 10.72 6.05 -20.78
N ILE A 632 9.63 6.79 -20.97
CA ILE A 632 9.58 8.26 -20.74
C ILE A 632 9.24 8.61 -19.30
N VAL A 633 8.45 7.77 -18.66
CA VAL A 633 8.01 7.89 -17.26
C VAL A 633 8.51 6.69 -16.46
N PRO A 634 8.57 6.77 -15.12
CA PRO A 634 8.74 5.59 -14.27
C PRO A 634 7.70 4.52 -14.60
N VAL A 635 8.11 3.25 -14.68
CA VAL A 635 7.19 2.13 -14.97
C VAL A 635 6.96 1.32 -13.71
N HIS A 636 5.77 1.47 -13.14
CA HIS A 636 5.24 0.60 -12.10
C HIS A 636 4.23 -0.37 -12.71
N GLN A 637 4.48 -1.67 -12.55
CA GLN A 637 3.55 -2.71 -12.98
C GLN A 637 2.29 -2.72 -12.11
N ASN A 638 1.22 -3.33 -12.60
CA ASN A 638 0.00 -3.56 -11.81
C ASN A 638 0.32 -4.30 -10.50
N GLY A 639 -0.42 -3.99 -9.45
CA GLY A 639 -0.18 -4.44 -8.08
C GLY A 639 0.48 -3.35 -7.25
N GLY A 640 1.19 -3.73 -6.19
CA GLY A 640 1.76 -2.73 -5.28
C GLY A 640 3.14 -3.07 -4.74
N GLU A 641 3.77 -2.05 -4.18
CA GLU A 641 5.17 -2.00 -3.81
C GLU A 641 5.30 -1.44 -2.39
N LEU A 642 6.00 -2.18 -1.52
CA LEU A 642 6.34 -1.78 -0.16
C LEU A 642 7.83 -1.41 -0.13
N TYR A 643 8.12 -0.19 0.34
CA TYR A 643 9.46 0.36 0.46
C TYR A 643 9.84 0.49 1.93
N ILE A 644 10.99 -0.07 2.31
CA ILE A 644 11.49 -0.03 3.69
C ILE A 644 12.86 0.65 3.67
N GLY A 645 12.95 1.82 4.30
CA GLY A 645 14.16 2.62 4.46
C GLY A 645 14.88 2.23 5.74
N LEU A 646 16.09 1.70 5.60
CA LEU A 646 16.89 1.16 6.71
C LEU A 646 18.12 2.02 6.96
N GLU A 647 18.35 2.42 8.20
CA GLU A 647 19.68 2.81 8.62
C GLU A 647 20.48 1.53 8.80
N ALA A 648 21.31 1.12 7.85
CA ALA A 648 22.10 -0.12 7.92
C ALA A 648 23.50 0.06 7.31
N MET A 649 24.50 -0.64 7.82
CA MET A 649 25.87 -0.57 7.28
C MET A 649 26.09 -1.59 6.15
N PRO A 650 26.89 -1.26 5.11
CA PRO A 650 27.30 -2.22 4.10
C PRO A 650 27.95 -3.48 4.71
N GLN A 651 27.83 -4.61 4.04
CA GLN A 651 28.32 -5.93 4.46
C GLN A 651 27.74 -6.50 5.77
N THR A 652 26.79 -5.82 6.42
CA THR A 652 26.08 -6.36 7.58
C THR A 652 24.89 -7.22 7.16
N THR A 653 24.46 -8.11 8.05
CA THR A 653 23.22 -8.88 7.88
C THR A 653 22.09 -8.16 8.59
N VAL A 654 20.98 -7.93 7.90
CA VAL A 654 19.76 -7.40 8.49
C VAL A 654 18.76 -8.55 8.63
N SER A 655 18.13 -8.64 9.80
CA SER A 655 17.05 -9.57 10.07
C SER A 655 15.79 -8.77 10.41
N LEU A 656 14.80 -8.84 9.54
CA LEU A 656 13.53 -8.11 9.65
C LEU A 656 12.41 -9.06 10.04
N LEU A 657 11.78 -8.85 11.20
CA LEU A 657 10.48 -9.45 11.50
C LEU A 657 9.40 -8.61 10.81
N ILE A 658 8.60 -9.26 9.98
CA ILE A 658 7.36 -8.70 9.44
C ILE A 658 6.21 -9.39 10.16
N GLN A 659 5.62 -8.69 11.13
CA GLN A 659 4.48 -9.19 11.89
C GLN A 659 3.20 -8.93 11.09
N MET A 660 2.48 -10.00 10.78
CA MET A 660 1.21 -9.95 10.04
C MET A 660 0.02 -10.12 10.98
N LEU A 661 -1.10 -9.53 10.59
CA LEU A 661 -2.41 -9.90 11.10
C LEU A 661 -2.98 -11.02 10.22
N GLU A 662 -2.62 -12.26 10.53
CA GLU A 662 -2.99 -13.43 9.73
C GLU A 662 -4.51 -13.59 9.61
N GLY A 663 -5.02 -13.85 8.41
CA GLY A 663 -6.46 -13.96 8.12
C GLY A 663 -7.14 -12.63 7.76
N SER A 664 -6.39 -11.53 7.67
CA SER A 664 -6.89 -10.22 7.22
C SER A 664 -6.88 -10.03 5.69
N GLU A 665 -6.30 -10.96 4.94
CA GLU A 665 -6.36 -10.96 3.49
C GLU A 665 -7.78 -11.21 2.98
N ASN A 666 -8.07 -10.78 1.75
CA ASN A 666 -9.30 -11.10 1.06
C ASN A 666 -9.19 -12.48 0.38
N PRO A 667 -9.91 -13.51 0.85
CA PRO A 667 -9.85 -14.84 0.26
C PRO A 667 -10.63 -14.94 -1.06
N LEU A 668 -11.37 -13.89 -1.46
CA LEU A 668 -12.19 -13.88 -2.67
C LEU A 668 -11.42 -13.39 -3.90
N VAL A 669 -10.26 -12.75 -3.73
CA VAL A 669 -9.41 -12.32 -4.85
C VAL A 669 -8.46 -13.44 -5.26
N ASP A 670 -8.03 -13.42 -6.53
CA ASP A 670 -7.09 -14.39 -7.06
C ASP A 670 -5.75 -14.32 -6.30
N THR A 671 -5.36 -15.47 -5.75
CA THR A 671 -4.10 -15.58 -4.99
C THR A 671 -2.89 -15.82 -5.90
N PHE A 672 -1.72 -15.88 -5.28
CA PHE A 672 -0.46 -16.18 -5.95
C PHE A 672 -0.47 -17.59 -6.55
N LEU A 673 -0.02 -17.70 -7.79
CA LEU A 673 0.28 -19.01 -8.39
C LEU A 673 1.39 -19.72 -7.60
N GLU A 674 1.48 -21.05 -7.74
CA GLU A 674 2.43 -21.86 -6.97
C GLU A 674 3.87 -21.34 -7.03
N LYS A 675 4.33 -20.95 -8.23
CA LYS A 675 5.67 -20.41 -8.51
C LYS A 675 5.80 -18.89 -8.41
N GLU A 676 4.72 -18.20 -8.05
CA GLU A 676 4.70 -16.74 -7.92
C GLU A 676 5.04 -16.34 -6.47
N PHE A 677 5.97 -15.41 -6.31
CA PHE A 677 6.46 -14.92 -5.02
C PHE A 677 6.60 -13.40 -5.03
N ILE A 678 6.65 -12.82 -3.83
CA ILE A 678 6.98 -11.41 -3.65
C ILE A 678 8.44 -11.18 -4.06
N GLU A 679 8.65 -10.27 -5.01
CA GLU A 679 9.97 -9.92 -5.52
C GLU A 679 10.64 -8.91 -4.59
N TRP A 680 11.86 -9.20 -4.16
CA TRP A 680 12.64 -8.32 -3.30
C TRP A 680 13.79 -7.67 -4.06
N HIS A 681 13.92 -6.35 -3.89
CA HIS A 681 14.95 -5.53 -4.51
C HIS A 681 15.63 -4.64 -3.48
N ILE A 682 16.85 -4.18 -3.79
CA ILE A 682 17.61 -3.22 -3.00
C ILE A 682 18.09 -2.08 -3.91
N LEU A 683 18.03 -0.84 -3.41
CA LEU A 683 18.38 0.35 -4.16
C LEU A 683 19.88 0.65 -4.05
N SER A 684 20.52 0.97 -5.17
CA SER A 684 21.90 1.48 -5.21
C SER A 684 22.02 2.58 -6.27
N GLY A 685 22.38 3.80 -5.90
CA GLY A 685 22.65 4.90 -6.86
C GLY A 685 21.44 5.34 -7.72
N ASN A 686 20.21 5.02 -7.30
CA ASN A 686 18.91 5.13 -8.01
C ASN A 686 18.46 3.89 -8.82
N THR A 687 19.28 2.85 -8.92
CA THR A 687 18.97 1.63 -9.68
C THR A 687 18.51 0.51 -8.74
N TRP A 688 17.41 -0.16 -9.07
CA TRP A 688 16.93 -1.32 -8.32
C TRP A 688 17.69 -2.58 -8.73
N MET A 689 18.33 -3.23 -7.77
CA MET A 689 19.00 -4.52 -7.96
C MET A 689 18.19 -5.62 -7.29
N SER A 690 18.20 -6.83 -7.85
CA SER A 690 17.56 -7.99 -7.22
C SER A 690 18.22 -8.32 -5.87
N LEU A 691 17.41 -8.55 -4.84
CA LEU A 691 17.89 -8.98 -3.52
C LEU A 691 18.01 -10.51 -3.40
N SER A 692 17.53 -11.27 -4.39
CA SER A 692 17.46 -12.74 -4.33
C SER A 692 18.81 -13.39 -4.02
N ASP A 693 19.91 -12.90 -4.61
CA ASP A 693 21.26 -13.43 -4.39
C ASP A 693 21.83 -13.12 -3.00
N TYR A 694 21.26 -12.12 -2.31
CA TYR A 694 21.65 -11.68 -0.97
C TYR A 694 20.68 -12.14 0.12
N MET A 695 19.56 -12.77 -0.27
CA MET A 695 18.54 -13.27 0.64
C MET A 695 19.03 -14.56 1.32
N LEU A 696 19.02 -14.58 2.64
CA LEU A 696 19.44 -15.71 3.47
C LEU A 696 18.24 -16.52 3.97
N GLN A 697 17.11 -15.85 4.24
CA GLN A 697 15.90 -16.45 4.80
C GLN A 697 14.69 -15.57 4.49
N ASN A 698 13.54 -16.17 4.19
CA ASN A 698 12.27 -15.46 4.05
C ASN A 698 11.12 -16.36 4.48
N ASP A 699 10.64 -16.16 5.71
CA ASP A 699 9.59 -17.00 6.30
C ASP A 699 8.18 -16.41 6.16
N THR A 700 8.02 -15.26 5.50
CA THR A 700 6.73 -14.55 5.41
C THR A 700 5.69 -15.21 4.50
N ARG A 701 6.10 -16.26 3.75
CA ARG A 701 5.25 -17.05 2.84
C ARG A 701 4.31 -16.21 1.98
N LYS A 702 4.88 -15.32 1.16
CA LYS A 702 4.11 -14.40 0.28
C LYS A 702 3.25 -13.40 1.06
N PHE A 703 3.70 -13.00 2.26
CA PHE A 703 3.02 -12.06 3.15
C PHE A 703 1.67 -12.62 3.68
N LEU A 704 1.55 -13.93 3.84
CA LEU A 704 0.36 -14.60 4.40
C LEU A 704 0.53 -15.04 5.86
N GLU A 705 1.77 -15.08 6.36
CA GLU A 705 2.11 -15.47 7.72
C GLU A 705 3.20 -14.53 8.27
N SER A 706 3.25 -14.38 9.60
CA SER A 706 4.30 -13.62 10.27
C SER A 706 5.65 -14.34 10.15
N GLY A 707 6.71 -13.64 9.78
CA GLY A 707 8.00 -14.28 9.53
C GLY A 707 9.19 -13.33 9.49
N ILE A 708 10.39 -13.93 9.49
CA ILE A 708 11.66 -13.22 9.40
C ILE A 708 12.15 -13.20 7.95
N VAL A 709 12.56 -12.02 7.48
CA VAL A 709 13.29 -11.80 6.23
C VAL A 709 14.72 -11.43 6.60
N LYS A 710 15.69 -12.29 6.27
CA LYS A 710 17.11 -12.11 6.58
C LYS A 710 17.89 -11.97 5.28
N PHE A 711 18.68 -10.91 5.16
CA PHE A 711 19.48 -10.65 3.96
C PHE A 711 20.78 -9.94 4.32
N LYS A 712 21.75 -10.03 3.41
CA LYS A 712 23.03 -9.33 3.53
C LYS A 712 22.99 -8.02 2.75
N VAL A 713 23.44 -6.93 3.35
CA VAL A 713 23.63 -5.67 2.63
C VAL A 713 24.89 -5.79 1.74
N PRO A 714 24.80 -5.53 0.42
CA PRO A 714 25.94 -5.58 -0.48
C PRO A 714 27.08 -4.67 -0.04
N LYS A 715 28.31 -5.00 -0.45
CA LYS A 715 29.50 -4.20 -0.11
C LYS A 715 29.50 -2.86 -0.84
N ASP A 716 29.20 -2.90 -2.14
CA ASP A 716 29.34 -1.78 -3.06
C ASP A 716 28.03 -1.00 -3.21
N ILE A 717 27.19 -1.02 -2.16
CA ILE A 717 25.90 -0.32 -2.18
C ILE A 717 26.13 1.19 -2.11
N ASP A 718 25.62 1.89 -3.12
CA ASP A 718 25.62 3.35 -3.15
C ASP A 718 24.33 3.88 -2.50
N LYS A 719 24.49 4.51 -1.35
CA LYS A 719 23.40 5.12 -0.57
C LYS A 719 23.07 6.54 -1.02
N SER A 720 23.83 7.09 -1.97
CA SER A 720 23.55 8.38 -2.58
C SER A 720 22.47 8.23 -3.64
N HIS A 721 21.27 8.74 -3.38
CA HIS A 721 20.18 8.66 -4.33
C HIS A 721 19.14 9.76 -4.13
N THR A 722 18.38 10.01 -5.18
CA THR A 722 17.41 11.12 -5.27
C THR A 722 15.97 10.63 -5.39
N ARG A 723 15.75 9.32 -5.58
CA ARG A 723 14.44 8.65 -5.61
C ARG A 723 13.72 8.60 -4.25
N PHE A 724 14.49 8.52 -3.18
CA PHE A 724 14.03 8.41 -1.80
C PHE A 724 14.95 9.20 -0.87
N THR A 725 14.61 9.27 0.42
CA THR A 725 15.44 9.91 1.45
C THR A 725 16.87 9.39 1.41
N ASP A 726 17.80 10.28 1.09
CA ASP A 726 19.22 10.01 0.87
C ASP A 726 19.92 9.44 2.11
N GLY A 727 20.96 8.62 1.91
CA GLY A 727 21.78 8.06 2.99
C GLY A 727 21.22 6.81 3.68
N LEU A 728 19.99 6.39 3.37
CA LEU A 728 19.39 5.13 3.86
C LEU A 728 19.64 3.98 2.87
N VAL A 729 19.53 2.74 3.36
CA VAL A 729 19.47 1.54 2.53
C VAL A 729 18.00 1.23 2.28
N TRP A 730 17.55 1.37 1.04
CA TRP A 730 16.17 1.08 0.67
C TRP A 730 16.03 -0.33 0.10
N ILE A 731 15.08 -1.09 0.63
CA ILE A 731 14.61 -2.34 0.04
C ILE A 731 13.16 -2.18 -0.42
N ARG A 732 12.79 -2.90 -1.48
CA ARG A 732 11.44 -2.92 -2.04
C ARG A 732 10.94 -4.35 -2.13
N ALA A 733 9.76 -4.62 -1.56
CA ALA A 733 8.97 -5.81 -1.82
C ALA A 733 7.88 -5.46 -2.84
N LYS A 734 7.70 -6.28 -3.87
CA LYS A 734 6.75 -6.04 -4.96
C LYS A 734 5.81 -7.22 -5.17
N SER A 735 4.53 -6.92 -5.31
CA SER A 735 3.45 -7.85 -5.64
C SER A 735 2.76 -7.42 -6.93
N GLN A 736 2.43 -8.38 -7.79
CA GLN A 736 1.61 -8.14 -8.99
C GLN A 736 0.11 -8.45 -8.77
N ARG A 737 -0.24 -8.90 -7.56
CA ARG A 737 -1.62 -9.21 -7.15
C ARG A 737 -2.31 -8.00 -6.57
N SER A 738 -3.63 -8.09 -6.45
CA SER A 738 -4.43 -7.11 -5.71
C SER A 738 -3.83 -6.87 -4.32
N TYR A 739 -3.93 -5.64 -3.83
CA TYR A 739 -3.33 -5.24 -2.56
C TYR A 739 -3.88 -6.03 -1.36
N ASP A 740 -5.12 -6.49 -1.46
CA ASP A 740 -5.82 -7.27 -0.44
C ASP A 740 -5.60 -8.79 -0.58
N ALA A 741 -4.77 -9.25 -1.52
CA ALA A 741 -4.40 -10.67 -1.65
C ALA A 741 -3.39 -11.15 -0.59
N VAL A 742 -2.87 -10.24 0.25
CA VAL A 742 -1.91 -10.49 1.32
C VAL A 742 -2.47 -10.03 2.67
N CYS A 743 -1.86 -10.43 3.78
CA CYS A 743 -2.28 -9.95 5.09
C CYS A 743 -1.84 -8.50 5.35
N LYS A 744 -2.58 -7.81 6.22
CA LYS A 744 -2.17 -6.53 6.81
C LYS A 744 -0.97 -6.72 7.74
N ILE A 745 -0.09 -5.72 7.80
CA ILE A 745 1.07 -5.68 8.69
C ILE A 745 0.68 -5.02 10.01
N GLN A 746 1.13 -5.57 11.14
CA GLN A 746 1.03 -4.97 12.47
C GLN A 746 2.33 -4.25 12.89
N GLY A 747 3.47 -4.68 12.36
CA GLY A 747 4.78 -4.13 12.73
C GLY A 747 5.92 -4.68 11.87
N ILE A 748 6.92 -3.84 11.60
CA ILE A 748 8.19 -4.26 10.98
C ILE A 748 9.32 -3.91 11.94
N TYR A 749 10.09 -4.91 12.35
CA TYR A 749 11.15 -4.75 13.35
C TYR A 749 12.47 -5.31 12.86
N THR A 750 13.57 -4.64 13.19
CA THR A 750 14.95 -5.09 12.89
C THR A 750 15.52 -5.93 14.02
N GLN A 751 16.58 -6.68 13.73
CA GLN A 751 17.33 -7.49 14.71
C GLN A 751 16.48 -8.54 15.42
N ALA A 752 15.53 -9.13 14.70
CA ALA A 752 14.65 -10.15 15.24
C ALA A 752 15.25 -11.56 15.11
N VAL A 753 14.98 -12.41 16.09
CA VAL A 753 15.31 -13.84 16.05
C VAL A 753 14.18 -14.64 16.70
N LEU A 754 13.98 -15.87 16.24
CA LEU A 754 13.05 -16.80 16.85
C LEU A 754 13.68 -17.45 18.09
N ALA A 755 12.95 -17.50 19.20
CA ALA A 755 13.35 -18.23 20.40
C ALA A 755 12.26 -19.22 20.82
N THR A 756 12.69 -20.33 21.41
CA THR A 756 11.83 -21.46 21.80
C THR A 756 11.90 -21.68 23.30
N PHE A 757 10.79 -22.03 23.93
CA PHE A 757 10.76 -22.34 25.35
C PHE A 757 11.55 -23.62 25.67
N GLN A 758 12.39 -23.53 26.70
CA GLN A 758 13.12 -24.67 27.24
C GLN A 758 12.42 -25.13 28.53
N ASN A 759 11.72 -26.28 28.45
CA ASN A 759 11.15 -26.90 29.63
C ASN A 759 12.28 -27.44 30.52
N GLN A 760 12.37 -26.92 31.75
CA GLN A 760 13.33 -27.36 32.76
C GLN A 760 12.60 -28.05 33.92
N ASP A 761 11.57 -28.85 33.66
CA ASP A 761 10.56 -29.30 34.65
C ASP A 761 9.75 -28.13 35.23
N ASN A 762 9.31 -27.24 34.35
CA ASN A 762 8.46 -26.11 34.69
C ASN A 762 7.00 -26.53 34.80
N ASP A 763 6.20 -25.67 35.41
CA ASP A 763 4.76 -25.72 35.15
C ASP A 763 4.48 -25.31 33.69
N LEU A 764 3.75 -26.16 32.98
CA LEU A 764 3.52 -26.02 31.55
C LEU A 764 2.20 -25.35 31.22
N SER A 765 1.37 -24.98 32.21
CA SER A 765 -0.02 -24.53 31.99
C SER A 765 -0.12 -23.34 31.04
N HIS A 766 0.90 -22.48 31.02
CA HIS A 766 1.02 -21.35 30.11
C HIS A 766 1.00 -21.74 28.62
N LEU A 767 1.44 -22.96 28.25
CA LEU A 767 1.45 -23.41 26.85
C LEU A 767 0.06 -23.45 26.21
N ASN A 768 -1.01 -23.49 27.01
CA ASN A 768 -2.38 -23.42 26.49
C ASN A 768 -2.75 -22.02 25.97
N ASN A 769 -2.27 -20.96 26.61
CA ASN A 769 -2.59 -19.57 26.28
C ASN A 769 -1.43 -18.80 25.64
N GLY A 770 -0.22 -19.39 25.64
CA GLY A 770 1.02 -18.72 25.29
C GLY A 770 1.55 -17.81 26.40
N LEU A 771 2.75 -17.28 26.17
CA LEU A 771 3.38 -16.24 26.96
C LEU A 771 2.89 -14.89 26.46
N GLU A 772 2.39 -14.06 27.37
CA GLU A 772 1.93 -12.72 27.04
C GLU A 772 3.04 -11.84 26.44
N ALA A 773 2.65 -10.95 25.54
CA ALA A 773 3.53 -9.95 24.94
C ALA A 773 4.27 -9.14 26.02
N LYS A 774 5.49 -8.72 25.69
CA LYS A 774 6.39 -7.90 26.52
C LYS A 774 6.86 -8.58 27.82
N THR A 775 6.62 -9.88 27.99
CA THR A 775 7.12 -10.63 29.15
C THR A 775 8.64 -10.78 29.12
N ILE A 776 9.21 -11.14 27.97
CA ILE A 776 10.66 -11.21 27.80
C ILE A 776 11.21 -9.80 27.60
N ALA A 777 11.88 -9.29 28.65
CA ALA A 777 12.48 -7.96 28.67
C ALA A 777 14.01 -7.95 28.88
N LYS A 778 14.62 -9.10 29.18
CA LYS A 778 16.05 -9.20 29.49
C LYS A 778 16.63 -10.58 29.22
N LEU A 779 17.95 -10.61 29.06
CA LEU A 779 18.76 -11.82 29.03
C LEU A 779 18.96 -12.38 30.45
N ILE A 780 19.08 -13.70 30.58
CA ILE A 780 19.48 -14.33 31.84
C ILE A 780 20.95 -14.00 32.13
N SER A 781 21.81 -14.17 31.13
CA SER A 781 23.21 -13.77 31.16
C SER A 781 23.37 -12.40 30.52
N ARG A 782 23.76 -11.40 31.29
CA ARG A 782 23.89 -10.02 30.80
C ARG A 782 25.01 -9.93 29.76
N VAL A 783 24.69 -9.38 28.59
CA VAL A 783 25.65 -8.97 27.55
C VAL A 783 25.72 -7.44 27.56
N PRO A 784 26.83 -6.81 27.99
CA PRO A 784 26.93 -5.34 28.16
C PRO A 784 26.60 -4.52 26.90
N GLN A 785 26.84 -5.09 25.72
CA GLN A 785 26.63 -4.47 24.41
C GLN A 785 25.16 -4.45 23.99
N VAL A 786 24.31 -5.29 24.60
CA VAL A 786 22.86 -5.32 24.36
C VAL A 786 22.19 -4.32 25.31
N LYS A 787 21.51 -3.32 24.76
CA LYS A 787 20.77 -2.31 25.52
C LYS A 787 19.48 -2.88 26.08
N SER A 788 18.72 -3.58 25.23
CA SER A 788 17.43 -4.17 25.60
C SER A 788 17.08 -5.34 24.70
N VAL A 789 16.24 -6.21 25.24
CA VAL A 789 15.60 -7.31 24.52
C VAL A 789 14.10 -7.15 24.69
N SER A 790 13.33 -7.33 23.62
CA SER A 790 11.87 -7.23 23.70
C SER A 790 11.18 -8.30 22.87
N GLN A 791 10.07 -8.80 23.42
CA GLN A 791 9.12 -9.67 22.75
C GLN A 791 7.83 -8.84 22.51
N PRO A 792 7.61 -8.27 21.32
CA PRO A 792 6.47 -7.36 21.11
C PRO A 792 5.10 -8.06 21.08
N TYR A 793 5.04 -9.36 20.75
CA TYR A 793 3.80 -10.13 20.57
C TYR A 793 3.79 -11.40 21.41
N ASN A 794 2.62 -12.03 21.59
CA ASN A 794 2.47 -13.27 22.37
C ASN A 794 3.29 -14.43 21.77
N SER A 795 3.57 -15.43 22.59
CA SER A 795 4.11 -16.69 22.06
C SER A 795 3.05 -17.47 21.29
N PHE A 796 3.52 -18.37 20.42
CA PHE A 796 2.68 -19.18 19.55
C PHE A 796 3.20 -20.62 19.49
N ASP A 797 2.46 -21.51 18.83
CA ASP A 797 2.84 -22.91 18.56
C ASP A 797 2.95 -23.87 19.76
N GLY A 798 2.77 -23.39 21.00
CA GLY A 798 2.80 -24.18 22.22
C GLY A 798 1.63 -25.14 22.37
N LYS A 799 1.88 -26.33 22.94
CA LYS A 799 0.84 -27.29 23.34
C LYS A 799 1.16 -27.88 24.70
N TYR A 800 0.21 -27.88 25.62
CA TYR A 800 0.36 -28.54 26.92
C TYR A 800 0.49 -30.06 26.75
N LYS A 801 0.98 -30.73 27.80
CA LYS A 801 0.98 -32.20 27.83
C LYS A 801 -0.46 -32.69 27.79
N GLU A 802 -0.72 -33.69 26.96
CA GLU A 802 -2.07 -34.21 26.77
C GLU A 802 -2.67 -34.72 28.10
N ALA A 803 -3.85 -34.20 28.45
CA ALA A 803 -4.57 -34.62 29.65
C ALA A 803 -5.18 -36.03 29.48
N ASP A 804 -5.55 -36.70 30.59
CA ASP A 804 -6.20 -38.04 30.55
C ASP A 804 -7.41 -38.06 29.61
N THR A 805 -8.31 -37.08 29.74
CA THR A 805 -9.54 -36.98 28.94
C THR A 805 -9.24 -36.73 27.46
N GLU A 806 -8.25 -35.91 27.15
CA GLU A 806 -7.81 -35.64 25.77
C GLU A 806 -7.18 -36.87 25.12
N PHE A 807 -6.39 -37.63 25.89
CA PHE A 807 -5.77 -38.87 25.47
C PHE A 807 -6.83 -39.93 25.13
N TYR A 808 -7.78 -40.18 26.03
CA TYR A 808 -8.85 -41.15 25.79
C TYR A 808 -9.66 -40.79 24.55
N ARG A 809 -9.96 -39.50 24.37
CA ARG A 809 -10.60 -38.98 23.17
C ARG A 809 -9.77 -39.24 21.93
N ARG A 810 -8.50 -38.81 21.88
CA ARG A 810 -7.63 -38.97 20.71
C ARG A 810 -7.47 -40.43 20.33
N VAL A 811 -7.28 -41.32 21.30
CA VAL A 811 -7.16 -42.77 21.03
C VAL A 811 -8.48 -43.33 20.50
N SER A 812 -9.61 -42.98 21.11
CA SER A 812 -10.93 -43.40 20.63
C SER A 812 -11.21 -42.94 19.20
N GLU A 813 -10.90 -41.68 18.91
CA GLU A 813 -11.02 -41.11 17.56
C GLU A 813 -10.08 -41.85 16.59
N ARG A 814 -8.80 -42.01 16.95
CA ARG A 814 -7.77 -42.70 16.16
C ARG A 814 -8.17 -44.12 15.79
N LEU A 815 -8.79 -44.86 16.71
CA LEU A 815 -9.27 -46.21 16.48
C LEU A 815 -10.47 -46.26 15.52
N ARG A 816 -11.30 -45.20 15.52
CA ARG A 816 -12.45 -45.07 14.62
C ARG A 816 -12.03 -44.67 13.20
N HIS A 817 -11.38 -43.53 13.03
CA HIS A 817 -11.02 -43.02 11.70
C HIS A 817 -9.77 -43.71 11.11
N LYS A 818 -8.99 -44.42 11.93
CA LYS A 818 -7.77 -45.16 11.51
C LYS A 818 -6.77 -44.31 10.72
N HIS A 819 -6.78 -42.99 10.94
CA HIS A 819 -5.95 -41.99 10.23
C HIS A 819 -6.14 -42.05 8.70
N ARG A 820 -7.41 -42.16 8.30
CA ARG A 820 -7.88 -42.06 6.93
C ARG A 820 -9.12 -41.17 6.89
N ALA A 821 -9.21 -40.30 5.89
CA ALA A 821 -10.35 -39.41 5.70
C ALA A 821 -11.36 -40.06 4.73
N ILE A 822 -12.35 -40.78 5.29
CA ILE A 822 -13.33 -41.56 4.50
C ILE A 822 -14.73 -40.96 4.64
N THR A 823 -15.24 -40.88 5.86
CA THR A 823 -16.57 -40.33 6.17
C THR A 823 -16.50 -38.87 6.57
N GLN A 824 -17.60 -38.12 6.48
CA GLN A 824 -17.67 -36.71 6.94
C GLN A 824 -17.13 -36.53 8.36
N TRP A 825 -17.42 -37.49 9.25
CA TRP A 825 -16.92 -37.48 10.62
C TRP A 825 -15.39 -37.57 10.69
N ASP A 826 -14.78 -38.43 9.86
CA ASP A 826 -13.33 -38.60 9.83
C ASP A 826 -12.62 -37.33 9.37
N TYR A 827 -13.13 -36.67 8.32
CA TYR A 827 -12.59 -35.39 7.85
C TYR A 827 -12.62 -34.32 8.94
N GLU A 828 -13.77 -34.14 9.60
CA GLU A 828 -13.93 -33.14 10.66
C GLU A 828 -12.99 -33.39 11.84
N HIS A 829 -12.90 -34.63 12.34
CA HIS A 829 -12.10 -34.94 13.52
C HIS A 829 -10.60 -34.96 13.22
N LEU A 830 -10.18 -35.40 12.04
CA LEU A 830 -8.78 -35.33 11.62
C LEU A 830 -8.27 -33.88 11.56
N VAL A 831 -9.07 -32.97 10.99
CA VAL A 831 -8.72 -31.55 10.92
C VAL A 831 -8.69 -30.94 12.32
N LEU A 832 -9.72 -31.13 13.14
CA LEU A 832 -9.75 -30.59 14.50
C LEU A 832 -8.64 -31.17 15.40
N GLN A 833 -8.23 -32.42 15.19
CA GLN A 833 -7.14 -33.03 15.93
C GLN A 833 -5.78 -32.41 15.57
N GLU A 834 -5.50 -32.26 14.27
CA GLU A 834 -4.20 -31.80 13.80
C GLU A 834 -4.02 -30.28 13.94
N PHE A 835 -5.09 -29.51 13.76
CA PHE A 835 -5.11 -28.04 13.73
C PHE A 835 -5.93 -27.46 14.89
N PRO A 836 -5.37 -27.29 16.11
CA PRO A 836 -6.06 -26.67 17.25
C PRO A 836 -6.50 -25.21 17.02
N GLU A 837 -5.85 -24.53 16.07
CA GLU A 837 -6.22 -23.20 15.60
C GLU A 837 -7.57 -23.18 14.87
N VAL A 838 -8.09 -24.33 14.43
CA VAL A 838 -9.43 -24.48 13.87
C VAL A 838 -10.40 -24.82 15.00
N PHE A 839 -11.41 -23.97 15.19
CA PHE A 839 -12.43 -24.15 16.22
C PHE A 839 -13.57 -25.05 15.77
N LYS A 840 -14.02 -24.91 14.52
CA LYS A 840 -15.12 -25.70 13.96
C LYS A 840 -14.86 -26.07 12.51
N VAL A 841 -15.28 -27.28 12.14
CA VAL A 841 -15.18 -27.81 10.78
C VAL A 841 -16.53 -28.37 10.36
N LYS A 842 -16.96 -28.09 9.13
CA LYS A 842 -18.15 -28.70 8.52
C LYS A 842 -17.76 -29.33 7.19
N CYS A 843 -17.97 -30.64 7.08
CA CYS A 843 -17.65 -31.41 5.88
C CYS A 843 -18.88 -31.58 4.98
N LEU A 844 -18.83 -30.97 3.80
CA LEU A 844 -19.82 -31.13 2.73
C LEU A 844 -19.36 -32.21 1.76
N ASN A 845 -20.10 -33.32 1.70
CA ASN A 845 -19.89 -34.37 0.72
C ASN A 845 -20.40 -33.94 -0.66
N HIS A 846 -19.82 -34.51 -1.71
CA HIS A 846 -20.22 -34.30 -3.11
C HIS A 846 -20.34 -32.81 -3.48
N THR A 847 -19.45 -31.97 -2.96
CA THR A 847 -19.52 -30.53 -3.12
C THR A 847 -18.19 -30.01 -3.65
N SER A 848 -18.25 -29.25 -4.75
CA SER A 848 -17.15 -28.48 -5.35
C SER A 848 -17.49 -27.00 -5.31
N GLU A 849 -16.61 -26.11 -5.80
CA GLU A 849 -16.87 -24.65 -5.85
C GLU A 849 -18.20 -24.29 -6.51
N THR A 850 -18.51 -24.91 -7.66
CA THR A 850 -19.63 -24.55 -8.52
C THR A 850 -20.86 -25.43 -8.36
N SER A 851 -20.76 -26.57 -7.66
CA SER A 851 -21.85 -27.55 -7.56
C SER A 851 -21.94 -28.21 -6.18
N TYR A 852 -23.16 -28.40 -5.70
CA TYR A 852 -23.51 -29.22 -4.52
C TYR A 852 -23.78 -30.69 -4.87
N MET A 853 -23.56 -31.07 -6.14
CA MET A 853 -23.71 -32.41 -6.67
C MET A 853 -22.50 -32.76 -7.55
N ALA A 854 -21.33 -32.82 -6.92
CA ALA A 854 -20.04 -33.13 -7.54
C ALA A 854 -19.43 -34.39 -6.89
N PRO A 855 -19.80 -35.60 -7.35
CA PRO A 855 -19.17 -36.84 -6.89
C PRO A 855 -17.65 -36.79 -7.06
N GLY A 856 -16.90 -37.38 -6.10
CA GLY A 856 -15.44 -37.26 -6.06
C GLY A 856 -14.91 -35.95 -5.47
N HIS A 857 -15.77 -34.98 -5.14
CA HIS A 857 -15.37 -33.76 -4.45
C HIS A 857 -15.92 -33.69 -3.03
N VAL A 858 -15.09 -33.20 -2.11
CA VAL A 858 -15.45 -32.91 -0.72
C VAL A 858 -15.04 -31.48 -0.42
N THR A 859 -15.95 -30.68 0.15
CA THR A 859 -15.63 -29.31 0.59
C THR A 859 -15.65 -29.25 2.11
N LEU A 860 -14.55 -28.80 2.71
CA LEU A 860 -14.42 -28.56 4.14
C LEU A 860 -14.50 -27.06 4.39
N MET A 861 -15.47 -26.65 5.21
CA MET A 861 -15.48 -25.31 5.77
C MET A 861 -14.80 -25.31 7.12
N VAL A 862 -13.87 -24.38 7.31
CA VAL A 862 -13.14 -24.24 8.57
C VAL A 862 -13.34 -22.84 9.15
N VAL A 863 -13.52 -22.79 10.47
CA VAL A 863 -13.66 -21.56 11.24
C VAL A 863 -12.54 -21.51 12.28
N PRO A 864 -11.76 -20.42 12.37
CA PRO A 864 -10.63 -20.36 13.28
C PRO A 864 -11.11 -20.22 14.72
N ASN A 865 -10.22 -20.54 15.65
CA ASN A 865 -10.38 -20.24 17.06
C ASN A 865 -10.03 -18.77 17.32
N ILE A 866 -11.05 -17.99 17.68
CA ILE A 866 -10.94 -16.55 17.99
C ILE A 866 -10.61 -16.28 19.47
N LYS A 867 -10.58 -17.30 20.34
CA LYS A 867 -10.28 -17.11 21.77
C LYS A 867 -8.84 -16.65 21.97
N ASN A 868 -8.65 -15.53 22.68
CA ASN A 868 -7.33 -14.95 22.99
C ASN A 868 -6.44 -14.72 21.76
N LYS A 869 -7.03 -14.57 20.57
CA LYS A 869 -6.33 -14.26 19.32
C LYS A 869 -6.91 -12.99 18.72
N ASN A 870 -6.05 -12.17 18.12
CA ASN A 870 -6.47 -10.99 17.36
C ASN A 870 -7.07 -11.45 16.03
N ALA A 871 -8.35 -11.82 16.02
CA ALA A 871 -9.09 -12.07 14.79
C ALA A 871 -9.37 -10.72 14.09
N PHE A 872 -9.10 -10.64 12.79
CA PHE A 872 -9.30 -9.40 12.02
C PHE A 872 -10.77 -8.93 12.01
N ASP A 873 -11.70 -9.86 11.81
CA ASP A 873 -13.13 -9.60 11.96
C ASP A 873 -13.71 -10.68 12.89
N VAL A 874 -14.12 -10.26 14.08
CA VAL A 874 -14.66 -11.17 15.10
C VAL A 874 -16.03 -11.73 14.70
N TYR A 875 -16.81 -10.99 13.90
CA TYR A 875 -18.09 -11.45 13.36
C TYR A 875 -17.91 -12.39 12.19
N GLN A 876 -16.85 -12.20 11.40
CA GLN A 876 -16.51 -13.00 10.22
C GLN A 876 -15.12 -13.64 10.33
N PRO A 877 -14.92 -14.56 11.29
CA PRO A 877 -13.59 -15.10 11.57
C PRO A 877 -13.08 -15.96 10.41
N ARG A 878 -11.89 -15.65 9.89
CA ARG A 878 -11.32 -16.36 8.72
C ARG A 878 -9.98 -17.01 9.07
N VAL A 879 -9.78 -18.21 8.56
CA VAL A 879 -8.49 -18.88 8.54
C VAL A 879 -7.68 -18.32 7.38
N SER A 880 -6.38 -18.10 7.58
CA SER A 880 -5.51 -17.61 6.50
C SER A 880 -5.45 -18.59 5.32
N ARG A 881 -5.25 -18.08 4.11
CA ARG A 881 -5.14 -18.90 2.90
C ARG A 881 -4.01 -19.94 3.01
N ALA A 882 -2.90 -19.58 3.64
CA ALA A 882 -1.80 -20.50 3.90
C ALA A 882 -2.22 -21.67 4.80
N SER A 883 -3.01 -21.38 5.84
CA SER A 883 -3.59 -22.40 6.72
C SER A 883 -4.62 -23.27 5.98
N LEU A 884 -5.48 -22.69 5.12
CA LEU A 884 -6.40 -23.46 4.26
C LEU A 884 -5.63 -24.45 3.38
N ASN A 885 -4.56 -24.00 2.71
CA ASN A 885 -3.73 -24.85 1.87
C ASN A 885 -3.05 -25.98 2.67
N LYS A 886 -2.57 -25.68 3.87
CA LYS A 886 -1.96 -26.67 4.78
C LYS A 886 -2.98 -27.75 5.19
N ILE A 887 -4.19 -27.34 5.57
CA ILE A 887 -5.28 -28.27 5.91
C ILE A 887 -5.67 -29.10 4.69
N GLN A 888 -5.77 -28.47 3.52
CA GLN A 888 -6.15 -29.14 2.28
C GLN A 888 -5.13 -30.21 1.88
N ASN A 889 -3.83 -29.90 1.94
CA ASN A 889 -2.76 -30.84 1.64
C ASN A 889 -2.78 -32.02 2.62
N TYR A 890 -2.88 -31.74 3.93
CA TYR A 890 -2.97 -32.77 4.96
C TYR A 890 -4.14 -33.73 4.74
N VAL A 891 -5.33 -33.21 4.43
CA VAL A 891 -6.52 -34.04 4.22
C VAL A 891 -6.42 -34.87 2.94
N ASN A 892 -5.87 -34.31 1.85
CA ASN A 892 -5.69 -35.03 0.59
C ASN A 892 -4.59 -36.09 0.65
N GLU A 893 -3.63 -35.99 1.57
CA GLU A 893 -2.69 -37.08 1.85
C GLU A 893 -3.36 -38.29 2.54
N LEU A 894 -4.54 -38.08 3.16
CA LEU A 894 -5.22 -39.08 3.99
C LEU A 894 -6.51 -39.66 3.37
N ASN A 895 -7.01 -39.04 2.29
CA ASN A 895 -8.19 -39.53 1.58
C ASN A 895 -7.78 -40.50 0.45
N THR A 896 -8.75 -40.85 -0.42
CA THR A 896 -8.52 -41.80 -1.51
C THR A 896 -8.14 -41.06 -2.81
N MET A 897 -7.39 -41.71 -3.70
CA MET A 897 -7.00 -41.12 -5.01
C MET A 897 -8.18 -40.73 -5.92
N HIS A 898 -9.41 -41.13 -5.59
CA HIS A 898 -10.64 -40.79 -6.33
C HIS A 898 -11.39 -39.59 -5.74
N VAL A 899 -10.86 -38.99 -4.67
CA VAL A 899 -11.51 -37.86 -3.97
C VAL A 899 -10.56 -36.68 -3.90
N THR A 900 -11.04 -35.53 -4.32
CA THR A 900 -10.36 -34.24 -4.13
C THR A 900 -11.08 -33.46 -3.05
N ALA A 901 -10.42 -33.28 -1.91
CA ALA A 901 -10.90 -32.41 -0.84
C ALA A 901 -10.42 -30.98 -1.08
N GLN A 902 -11.35 -30.04 -0.94
CA GLN A 902 -11.09 -28.61 -0.97
C GLN A 902 -11.40 -28.02 0.41
N VAL A 903 -10.59 -27.07 0.88
CA VAL A 903 -10.82 -26.39 2.16
C VAL A 903 -11.06 -24.91 1.90
N ILE A 904 -12.15 -24.39 2.45
CA ILE A 904 -12.60 -23.01 2.26
C ILE A 904 -12.93 -22.36 3.60
N ASN A 905 -12.83 -21.03 3.64
CA ASN A 905 -13.57 -20.26 4.63
C ASN A 905 -15.07 -20.31 4.30
N PRO A 906 -15.96 -20.26 5.30
CA PRO A 906 -17.38 -20.13 5.04
C PRO A 906 -17.72 -18.78 4.40
N ASN A 907 -18.77 -18.76 3.59
CA ASN A 907 -19.33 -17.55 3.02
C ASN A 907 -20.18 -16.83 4.08
N TYR A 908 -19.72 -15.71 4.59
CA TYR A 908 -20.48 -14.95 5.56
C TYR A 908 -21.61 -14.15 4.89
N LYS A 909 -22.84 -14.33 5.38
CA LYS A 909 -24.05 -13.61 4.94
C LYS A 909 -24.52 -12.71 6.06
N GLU A 910 -24.39 -11.40 5.85
CA GLU A 910 -24.69 -10.40 6.86
C GLU A 910 -26.21 -10.22 7.00
N ALA A 911 -26.72 -10.43 8.22
CA ALA A 911 -28.11 -10.21 8.59
C ALA A 911 -28.25 -8.88 9.33
N LYS A 912 -28.85 -7.90 8.66
CA LYS A 912 -29.19 -6.59 9.23
C LYS A 912 -30.64 -6.58 9.69
N VAL A 913 -30.84 -6.48 11.00
CA VAL A 913 -32.14 -6.21 11.61
C VAL A 913 -32.46 -4.71 11.57
N GLU A 914 -33.66 -4.38 11.12
CA GLU A 914 -34.27 -3.06 11.22
C GLU A 914 -35.53 -3.20 12.08
N THR A 915 -35.59 -2.50 13.21
CA THR A 915 -36.68 -2.63 14.18
C THR A 915 -37.18 -1.29 14.71
N LYS A 916 -38.48 -1.24 14.98
CA LYS A 916 -39.16 -0.18 15.71
C LYS A 916 -39.53 -0.70 17.09
N VAL A 917 -39.07 -0.05 18.14
CA VAL A 917 -39.21 -0.53 19.52
C VAL A 917 -39.71 0.59 20.44
N LYS A 918 -40.43 0.22 21.50
CA LYS A 918 -40.69 1.08 22.65
C LYS A 918 -39.98 0.54 23.88
N PHE A 919 -39.31 1.42 24.61
CA PHE A 919 -38.68 1.09 25.89
C PHE A 919 -39.58 1.53 27.05
N PHE A 920 -39.46 0.87 28.21
CA PHE A 920 -40.18 1.31 29.41
C PHE A 920 -39.74 2.73 29.82
N GLU A 921 -40.69 3.55 30.29
CA GLU A 921 -40.48 4.98 30.58
C GLU A 921 -39.32 5.30 31.54
N GLN A 922 -38.93 4.34 32.37
CA GLN A 922 -37.84 4.46 33.34
C GLN A 922 -36.42 4.33 32.74
N TYR A 923 -36.30 4.04 31.44
CA TYR A 923 -35.02 3.79 30.76
C TYR A 923 -34.72 4.86 29.68
N ASP A 924 -33.45 5.27 29.59
CA ASP A 924 -33.01 6.30 28.62
C ASP A 924 -32.99 5.76 27.18
N GLU A 925 -33.86 6.29 26.33
CA GLU A 925 -34.04 5.78 24.96
C GLU A 925 -32.73 5.88 24.13
N THR A 926 -31.90 6.90 24.34
CA THR A 926 -30.65 7.09 23.55
C THR A 926 -29.59 6.03 23.89
N PHE A 927 -29.45 5.70 25.17
CA PHE A 927 -28.57 4.64 25.64
C PHE A 927 -29.08 3.26 25.20
N TYR A 928 -30.37 2.97 25.40
CA TYR A 928 -30.93 1.64 25.13
C TYR A 928 -31.12 1.33 23.64
N ILE A 929 -31.15 2.33 22.74
CA ILE A 929 -30.97 2.11 21.29
C ILE A 929 -29.63 1.42 21.02
N LYS A 930 -28.54 1.91 21.62
CA LYS A 930 -27.21 1.34 21.44
C LYS A 930 -27.11 -0.03 22.13
N GLN A 931 -27.70 -0.16 23.32
CA GLN A 931 -27.72 -1.44 24.04
C GLN A 931 -28.49 -2.52 23.24
N LEU A 932 -29.64 -2.18 22.65
CA LEU A 932 -30.41 -3.11 21.82
C LEU A 932 -29.66 -3.50 20.54
N ASP A 933 -28.96 -2.56 19.90
CA ASP A 933 -28.06 -2.86 18.77
C ASP A 933 -26.99 -3.89 19.18
N GLU A 934 -26.36 -3.73 20.35
CA GLU A 934 -25.41 -4.70 20.89
C GLU A 934 -26.06 -6.06 21.24
N ASP A 935 -27.26 -6.06 21.81
CA ASP A 935 -27.92 -7.31 22.20
C ASP A 935 -28.48 -8.09 21.00
N ILE A 936 -28.84 -7.41 19.90
CA ILE A 936 -29.12 -8.06 18.60
C ILE A 936 -27.82 -8.69 18.04
N LYS A 937 -26.69 -7.97 18.11
CA LYS A 937 -25.40 -8.52 17.65
C LYS A 937 -25.00 -9.78 18.42
N LYS A 938 -25.16 -9.77 19.75
CA LYS A 938 -24.92 -10.94 20.59
C LYS A 938 -25.83 -12.11 20.23
N TYR A 939 -27.08 -11.87 19.90
CA TYR A 939 -28.00 -12.94 19.53
C TYR A 939 -27.62 -13.61 18.21
N ILE A 940 -27.29 -12.83 17.17
CA ILE A 940 -26.99 -13.37 15.84
C ILE A 940 -25.55 -13.92 15.77
N SER A 941 -24.61 -13.29 16.46
CA SER A 941 -23.19 -13.68 16.49
C SER A 941 -22.66 -13.82 17.92
N PRO A 942 -23.15 -14.81 18.69
CA PRO A 942 -22.81 -15.00 20.11
C PRO A 942 -21.31 -15.13 20.36
N TRP A 943 -20.62 -15.81 19.44
CA TRP A 943 -19.18 -16.04 19.50
C TRP A 943 -18.34 -14.77 19.48
N ALA A 944 -18.90 -13.63 19.02
CA ALA A 944 -18.16 -12.39 18.95
C ALA A 944 -18.02 -11.67 20.30
N PHE A 945 -18.78 -12.10 21.31
CA PHE A 945 -18.88 -11.39 22.60
C PHE A 945 -18.54 -12.26 23.81
N THR A 946 -18.66 -13.58 23.71
CA THR A 946 -18.38 -14.49 24.83
C THR A 946 -17.36 -15.56 24.45
N ASP A 947 -16.38 -15.77 25.33
CA ASP A 947 -15.34 -16.79 25.17
C ASP A 947 -15.87 -18.23 25.30
N SER A 948 -17.14 -18.43 25.62
CA SER A 948 -17.72 -19.72 26.00
C SER A 948 -18.76 -20.27 25.03
N GLU A 949 -19.32 -19.46 24.13
CA GLU A 949 -20.41 -19.92 23.26
C GLU A 949 -19.90 -20.59 21.97
N ASN A 950 -20.58 -21.66 21.56
CA ASN A 950 -20.24 -22.39 20.35
C ASN A 950 -20.65 -21.55 19.13
N ILE A 951 -19.74 -21.42 18.15
CA ILE A 951 -20.10 -20.95 16.81
C ILE A 951 -21.02 -21.99 16.19
N ASP A 952 -22.31 -21.73 16.10
CA ASP A 952 -23.20 -22.60 15.36
C ASP A 952 -23.14 -22.27 13.87
N PHE A 953 -22.96 -23.32 13.05
CA PHE A 953 -23.18 -23.22 11.59
C PHE A 953 -24.70 -23.20 11.36
N ASN A 954 -25.40 -22.28 12.04
CA ASN A 954 -26.82 -22.09 11.87
C ASN A 954 -27.01 -21.54 10.47
N VAL A 955 -27.46 -22.45 9.63
CA VAL A 955 -27.95 -22.15 8.30
C VAL A 955 -29.24 -21.33 8.42
N GLU A 956 -29.87 -21.32 9.59
CA GLU A 956 -31.22 -20.82 9.81
C GLU A 956 -31.27 -19.76 10.93
N LEU A 957 -31.89 -18.60 10.63
CA LEU A 957 -32.28 -17.61 11.64
C LEU A 957 -33.81 -17.60 11.75
N ASN A 958 -34.32 -17.93 12.95
CA ASN A 958 -35.74 -17.92 13.24
C ASN A 958 -36.15 -16.53 13.77
N VAL A 959 -36.94 -15.80 12.98
CA VAL A 959 -37.36 -14.44 13.30
C VAL A 959 -38.22 -14.40 14.57
N ASN A 960 -39.08 -15.40 14.78
CA ASN A 960 -39.95 -15.44 15.96
C ASN A 960 -39.16 -15.66 17.26
N GLN A 961 -38.07 -16.44 17.21
CA GLN A 961 -37.19 -16.62 18.36
C GLN A 961 -36.43 -15.34 18.68
N LEU A 962 -35.97 -14.61 17.66
CA LEU A 962 -35.35 -13.30 17.83
C LEU A 962 -36.33 -12.30 18.47
N VAL A 963 -37.58 -12.22 17.97
CA VAL A 963 -38.60 -11.34 18.56
C VAL A 963 -38.85 -11.68 20.03
N ASN A 964 -39.06 -12.96 20.35
CA ASN A 964 -39.27 -13.41 21.72
C ASN A 964 -38.06 -13.09 22.63
N TYR A 965 -36.83 -13.22 22.12
CA TYR A 965 -35.63 -12.82 22.85
C TYR A 965 -35.63 -11.31 23.15
N LEU A 966 -35.92 -10.49 22.15
CA LEU A 966 -35.92 -9.03 22.28
C LEU A 966 -37.04 -8.54 23.22
N GLU A 967 -38.23 -9.14 23.20
CA GLU A 967 -39.34 -8.83 24.12
C GLU A 967 -39.06 -9.22 25.57
N GLN A 968 -38.16 -10.18 25.83
CA GLN A 968 -37.77 -10.59 27.18
C GLN A 968 -36.70 -9.69 27.81
N LEU A 969 -36.14 -8.75 27.04
CA LEU A 969 -35.16 -7.80 27.57
C LEU A 969 -35.82 -6.83 28.54
N TYR A 970 -35.28 -6.70 29.75
CA TYR A 970 -35.88 -5.98 30.88
C TYR A 970 -36.19 -4.49 30.62
N TYR A 971 -35.65 -3.92 29.55
CA TYR A 971 -35.80 -2.52 29.17
C TYR A 971 -36.73 -2.30 27.95
N VAL A 972 -37.15 -3.36 27.27
CA VAL A 972 -38.07 -3.33 26.12
C VAL A 972 -39.51 -3.50 26.60
N ASP A 973 -40.40 -2.59 26.20
CA ASP A 973 -41.84 -2.67 26.47
C ASP A 973 -42.54 -3.51 25.39
N TYR A 974 -42.40 -3.09 24.12
CA TYR A 974 -42.90 -3.87 22.97
C TYR A 974 -42.12 -3.56 21.68
N ILE A 975 -42.23 -4.46 20.71
CA ILE A 975 -41.66 -4.33 19.36
C ILE A 975 -42.80 -4.09 18.37
N ASP A 976 -42.73 -2.99 17.62
CA ASP A 976 -43.76 -2.57 16.67
C ASP A 976 -43.54 -3.16 15.26
N ASP A 977 -42.29 -3.17 14.80
CA ASP A 977 -41.91 -3.72 13.49
C ASP A 977 -40.52 -4.35 13.55
N ILE A 978 -40.32 -5.43 12.79
CA ILE A 978 -39.02 -6.07 12.61
C ILE A 978 -38.87 -6.52 11.15
N LYS A 979 -37.77 -6.10 10.53
CA LYS A 979 -37.38 -6.47 9.18
C LYS A 979 -35.95 -6.97 9.20
N ILE A 980 -35.69 -8.06 8.51
CA ILE A 980 -34.34 -8.62 8.39
C ILE A 980 -33.93 -8.55 6.94
N LEU A 981 -32.79 -7.92 6.67
CA LEU A 981 -32.15 -7.89 5.37
C LEU A 981 -30.91 -8.78 5.41
N VAL A 982 -30.81 -9.74 4.49
CA VAL A 982 -29.59 -10.54 4.31
C VAL A 982 -28.85 -10.02 3.09
N ASN A 983 -27.61 -9.53 3.27
CA ASN A 983 -26.84 -8.80 2.25
C ASN A 983 -27.67 -7.72 1.53
N ASN A 984 -28.39 -6.90 2.31
CA ASN A 984 -29.32 -5.85 1.84
C ASN A 984 -30.55 -6.34 1.06
N ILE A 985 -30.83 -7.64 1.04
CA ILE A 985 -32.04 -8.20 0.45
C ILE A 985 -33.06 -8.50 1.55
N PRO A 986 -34.24 -7.84 1.56
CA PRO A 986 -35.25 -8.04 2.59
C PRO A 986 -35.80 -9.47 2.54
N GLN A 987 -35.80 -10.13 3.69
CA GLN A 987 -36.33 -11.48 3.85
C GLN A 987 -37.78 -11.41 4.33
N ARG A 988 -38.64 -12.25 3.74
CA ARG A 988 -40.08 -12.33 4.07
C ARG A 988 -40.48 -13.62 4.78
N LYS A 989 -39.54 -14.55 4.94
CA LYS A 989 -39.78 -15.84 5.61
C LYS A 989 -39.49 -15.69 7.10
N SER A 990 -40.27 -16.41 7.92
CA SER A 990 -40.04 -16.54 9.37
C SER A 990 -38.80 -17.36 9.70
N LEU A 991 -38.36 -18.22 8.77
CA LEU A 991 -37.12 -18.96 8.83
C LEU A 991 -36.25 -18.52 7.65
N ILE A 992 -35.12 -17.88 7.97
CA ILE A 992 -34.17 -17.37 6.98
C ILE A 992 -33.05 -18.39 6.84
N GLU A 993 -32.99 -19.05 5.69
CA GLU A 993 -31.99 -20.08 5.39
C GLU A 993 -30.92 -19.54 4.42
N VAL A 994 -29.66 -19.89 4.65
CA VAL A 994 -28.55 -19.65 3.70
C VAL A 994 -28.09 -20.94 3.02
N ASP A 995 -27.23 -20.85 2.01
CA ASP A 995 -26.69 -22.04 1.37
C ASP A 995 -25.74 -22.81 2.31
N PRO A 996 -25.49 -24.12 2.08
CA PRO A 996 -24.69 -24.94 2.98
C PRO A 996 -23.23 -24.49 3.16
N LYS A 997 -22.70 -23.67 2.24
CA LYS A 997 -21.35 -23.07 2.35
C LYS A 997 -21.33 -21.75 3.11
N SER A 998 -22.50 -21.25 3.52
CA SER A 998 -22.65 -19.95 4.15
C SER A 998 -22.95 -20.02 5.64
N ILE A 999 -22.58 -18.96 6.37
CA ILE A 999 -22.92 -18.71 7.76
C ILE A 999 -23.64 -17.37 7.85
N LEU A 1000 -24.77 -17.32 8.56
CA LEU A 1000 -25.42 -16.06 8.91
C LEU A 1000 -24.64 -15.36 10.03
N VAL A 1001 -24.32 -14.09 9.83
CA VAL A 1001 -23.60 -13.26 10.80
C VAL A 1001 -24.33 -11.96 11.04
N SER A 1002 -24.12 -11.36 12.20
CA SER A 1002 -24.73 -10.08 12.50
C SER A 1002 -24.14 -8.98 11.65
N ALA A 1003 -24.97 -8.00 11.30
CA ALA A 1003 -24.46 -6.74 10.78
C ALA A 1003 -23.65 -5.99 11.84
N LYS A 1004 -22.63 -5.23 11.40
CA LYS A 1004 -21.85 -4.38 12.34
C LYS A 1004 -22.71 -3.29 12.99
N GLN A 1005 -23.85 -2.98 12.39
CA GLN A 1005 -24.86 -2.09 12.95
C GLN A 1005 -26.26 -2.46 12.45
N HIS A 1006 -27.20 -2.46 13.38
CA HIS A 1006 -28.64 -2.60 13.16
C HIS A 1006 -29.33 -1.24 13.15
N ASN A 1007 -30.51 -1.18 12.53
CA ASN A 1007 -31.31 0.03 12.54
C ASN A 1007 -32.38 -0.08 13.62
N VAL A 1008 -32.12 0.51 14.78
CA VAL A 1008 -33.06 0.57 15.90
C VAL A 1008 -33.67 1.96 15.94
N THR A 1009 -34.99 2.06 15.78
CA THR A 1009 -35.73 3.32 15.83
C THR A 1009 -36.81 3.26 16.90
N ILE A 1010 -37.09 4.38 17.54
CA ILE A 1010 -38.18 4.47 18.53
C ILE A 1010 -39.50 4.54 17.78
N THR A 1011 -40.50 3.79 18.22
CA THR A 1011 -41.84 3.93 17.64
C THR A 1011 -42.51 5.21 18.17
N GLU A 1012 -43.10 5.98 17.26
CA GLU A 1012 -43.96 7.11 17.64
C GLU A 1012 -45.25 6.53 18.19
N GLN A 1013 -45.64 6.99 19.39
CA GLN A 1013 -46.75 6.49 20.17
C GLN A 1013 -48.01 6.26 19.31
N VAL A 1014 -48.31 5.00 18.98
CA VAL A 1014 -49.60 4.62 18.41
C VAL A 1014 -50.56 4.51 19.59
N CYS A 1015 -51.38 5.54 19.79
CA CYS A 1015 -52.57 5.38 20.62
C CYS A 1015 -53.38 4.20 20.06
N ILE A 1016 -53.46 3.12 20.85
CA ILE A 1016 -54.49 2.08 20.67
C ILE A 1016 -55.80 2.62 21.22
#